data_AF-A0A957BHJ7-F1
#
_entry.id   AF-A0A957BHJ7-F1
#
_cell.length_a   1.000
_cell.length_b   1.000
_cell.length_c   1.000
_cell.angle_alpha   90.00
_cell.angle_beta   90.00
_cell.angle_gamma   90.00
#
_symmetry.space_group_name_H-M   'P 1'
#
loop_
_entity.id
_entity.type
_entity.pdbx_description
1 polymer ?
#
loop_
_entity_poly.entity_id
_entity_poly.type
_entity_poly.pdbx_seq_one_letter_code
_entity_poly.pdbx_strand_id
1 'polypeptide(L)'
;MMRNKTVLLLFLALLFSLAACNSADVDEVGLAAATAVPTEPTKLPTETPTETPTETPLEVTEELLKNMAYQGIYDESVLLSDGLYEGEPFLEDSAVKPTVRLLPFTAFGDLNNDGLDDAAVLLVENSGGSGSFVYLAAVLNNEGMPENVSTLLLGDRVAPESIMIANGEIIVEADTHAEDDPLCCPSLKTRTTYALQNGALTAVSTEDLTVAEETAVPDELLGTWYWLAFQDSADGAESNDIIVSDPANYLLEFLADGTAQIQADCNSASSQISLEGSSLTFAPGPTTLAECEPGSLYSDYLARLGDVVTYVFDEDGNLVLNLKVDAGNMIFNREPLPLNTALPLEELNIQLDAQGVAASWNWQVVAETPYDQSLPPGPVGLPAHIELLFDEADPAEHLPGDPILYLIPVEAYRQMWDEAGNTAVAHLLTQIADRTYITNLPGPVAALPFEAIGGVKDLTVQLGRAVPFAQLNETSAAQSGYRFIGRWAQDANPVTNQGLTYVYQGFTNDGRYLVSFFYPVTTEALPAIEDVPQEEFDRLANDYDAYMAEKTDLLNDLDSADFTPTLDELDALVASLEIEGVPLSGLQDKTWLWTNGPAQPGSSEIITIENPELYQVTYRSDGMIEITADCNHASMSYELNQGGLNGSMLATPGLMTLAECGPDSHYQAFISSLEAAQDYRVHPGGNELSLVLPAGGGVLSLVAAP
;
A
#
# COMPACT_ATOMS: atom_id res chain seq x y z
N MET A 1 -41.49 24.02 -49.08
CA MET A 1 -42.90 24.30 -48.70
C MET A 1 -43.32 23.20 -47.74
N MET A 2 -43.12 23.48 -46.44
CA MET A 2 -44.17 23.61 -45.41
C MET A 2 -44.91 22.29 -45.12
N ARG A 3 -44.68 21.58 -44.01
CA ARG A 3 -44.79 21.84 -42.55
C ARG A 3 -46.03 21.11 -41.99
N ASN A 4 -45.81 20.45 -40.85
CA ASN A 4 -46.72 20.25 -39.71
C ASN A 4 -47.54 18.94 -39.53
N LYS A 5 -47.18 18.25 -38.43
CA LYS A 5 -47.98 17.90 -37.22
C LYS A 5 -48.30 16.41 -36.92
N THR A 6 -47.61 15.91 -35.87
CA THR A 6 -48.12 15.35 -34.60
C THR A 6 -48.62 13.88 -34.52
N VAL A 7 -47.80 13.03 -33.87
CA VAL A 7 -48.01 12.04 -32.77
C VAL A 7 -49.27 11.16 -32.74
N LEU A 8 -49.13 9.81 -32.70
CA LEU A 8 -49.72 8.91 -31.67
C LEU A 8 -49.21 7.43 -31.75
N LEU A 9 -49.22 6.79 -30.58
CA LEU A 9 -48.74 5.46 -30.12
C LEU A 9 -49.22 4.16 -30.82
N LEU A 10 -48.33 3.16 -30.71
CA LEU A 10 -48.49 1.69 -30.45
C LEU A 10 -49.80 0.94 -30.82
N PHE A 11 -49.69 -0.13 -31.63
CA PHE A 11 -49.85 -1.56 -31.23
C PHE A 11 -49.84 -2.54 -32.44
N LEU A 12 -49.04 -3.60 -32.30
CA LEU A 12 -49.18 -4.99 -32.79
C LEU A 12 -49.27 -5.38 -34.30
N ALA A 13 -48.49 -6.44 -34.59
CA ALA A 13 -48.71 -7.57 -35.51
C ALA A 13 -48.26 -7.47 -36.99
N LEU A 14 -47.31 -8.35 -37.37
CA LEU A 14 -47.45 -9.41 -38.40
C LEU A 14 -46.10 -10.15 -38.57
N LEU A 15 -46.04 -11.44 -38.23
CA LEU A 15 -46.04 -12.60 -39.15
C LEU A 15 -44.82 -12.68 -40.09
N PHE A 16 -43.90 -13.60 -39.78
CA PHE A 16 -43.14 -14.31 -40.81
C PHE A 16 -43.31 -15.82 -40.66
N SER A 17 -43.68 -16.42 -41.78
CA SER A 17 -43.97 -17.81 -42.07
C SER A 17 -42.70 -18.66 -42.18
N LEU A 18 -42.73 -19.88 -41.62
CA LEU A 18 -41.82 -20.97 -42.01
C LEU A 18 -42.55 -22.33 -41.86
N ALA A 19 -42.72 -22.99 -43.00
CA ALA A 19 -43.05 -24.41 -43.24
C ALA A 19 -42.56 -24.67 -44.68
N ALA A 20 -41.92 -25.75 -45.11
CA ALA A 20 -41.54 -27.09 -44.62
C ALA A 20 -40.25 -27.48 -45.43
N CYS A 21 -39.47 -28.55 -45.19
CA CYS A 21 -39.84 -29.96 -45.15
C CYS A 21 -38.66 -30.84 -44.68
N ASN A 22 -39.00 -31.90 -43.94
CA ASN A 22 -38.31 -33.13 -43.48
C ASN A 22 -37.36 -33.83 -44.48
N SER A 23 -36.52 -34.84 -44.17
CA SER A 23 -36.25 -35.78 -43.04
C SER A 23 -34.95 -36.53 -43.39
N ALA A 24 -34.11 -37.04 -42.48
CA ALA A 24 -34.13 -38.32 -41.72
C ALA A 24 -32.65 -38.64 -41.41
N ASP A 25 -32.16 -39.38 -40.41
CA ASP A 25 -32.63 -40.12 -39.24
C ASP A 25 -31.35 -40.43 -38.40
N VAL A 26 -31.47 -40.71 -37.11
CA VAL A 26 -30.96 -41.92 -36.40
C VAL A 26 -31.25 -41.78 -34.88
N ASP A 27 -32.28 -42.53 -34.46
CA ASP A 27 -32.51 -43.38 -33.27
C ASP A 27 -32.24 -42.96 -31.80
N GLU A 28 -33.31 -43.20 -31.02
CA GLU A 28 -33.55 -43.24 -29.56
C GLU A 28 -32.68 -44.28 -28.79
N VAL A 29 -32.56 -44.29 -27.45
CA VAL A 29 -33.53 -44.63 -26.36
C VAL A 29 -32.85 -44.25 -25.02
N GLY A 30 -33.46 -43.81 -23.91
CA GLY A 30 -34.83 -43.60 -23.45
C GLY A 30 -34.79 -43.28 -21.93
N LEU A 31 -35.69 -42.39 -21.49
CA LEU A 31 -35.86 -41.82 -20.13
C LEU A 31 -36.61 -42.75 -19.15
N ALA A 32 -36.36 -42.57 -17.84
CA ALA A 32 -37.34 -42.20 -16.78
C ALA A 32 -36.76 -42.54 -15.38
N ALA A 33 -36.40 -41.59 -14.51
CA ALA A 33 -37.24 -40.70 -13.68
C ALA A 33 -38.00 -41.41 -12.53
N ALA A 34 -37.60 -41.12 -11.27
CA ALA A 34 -38.52 -40.87 -10.16
C ALA A 34 -37.77 -40.34 -8.91
N THR A 35 -38.31 -39.22 -8.41
CA THR A 35 -38.06 -38.51 -7.15
C THR A 35 -38.58 -39.23 -5.90
N ALA A 36 -37.91 -39.08 -4.73
CA ALA A 36 -38.51 -38.68 -3.43
C ALA A 36 -37.51 -38.79 -2.24
N VAL A 37 -37.68 -37.87 -1.29
CA VAL A 37 -36.94 -37.63 -0.01
C VAL A 37 -37.79 -38.23 1.17
N PRO A 38 -37.41 -38.11 2.46
CA PRO A 38 -36.44 -38.88 3.28
C PRO A 38 -37.12 -39.75 4.38
N THR A 39 -36.41 -40.73 4.97
CA THR A 39 -36.64 -41.19 6.36
C THR A 39 -35.37 -41.75 6.99
N GLU A 40 -35.10 -41.32 8.22
CA GLU A 40 -34.00 -41.70 9.12
C GLU A 40 -34.05 -43.20 9.53
N PRO A 41 -32.88 -43.84 9.76
CA PRO A 41 -32.77 -44.63 10.98
C PRO A 41 -31.39 -44.57 11.67
N THR A 42 -31.43 -44.32 12.97
CA THR A 42 -30.76 -45.03 14.09
C THR A 42 -29.32 -45.56 13.92
N LYS A 43 -28.46 -44.94 14.74
CA LYS A 43 -27.04 -45.19 15.09
C LYS A 43 -26.76 -46.53 15.81
N LEU A 44 -25.70 -47.27 15.41
CA LEU A 44 -24.73 -48.01 16.26
C LEU A 44 -23.66 -48.73 15.41
N PRO A 45 -22.46 -49.05 15.94
CA PRO A 45 -21.39 -48.20 16.45
C PRO A 45 -20.15 -48.19 15.52
N THR A 46 -19.35 -47.14 15.70
CA THR A 46 -18.00 -46.89 15.18
C THR A 46 -17.07 -48.11 15.26
N GLU A 47 -16.60 -48.58 14.10
CA GLU A 47 -15.29 -49.24 13.98
C GLU A 47 -14.30 -48.17 13.54
N THR A 48 -13.26 -47.99 14.37
CA THR A 48 -12.13 -47.10 14.15
C THR A 48 -11.47 -47.43 12.80
N PRO A 49 -11.18 -46.44 11.93
CA PRO A 49 -10.40 -46.71 10.74
C PRO A 49 -8.98 -47.06 11.17
N THR A 50 -8.55 -48.26 10.79
CA THR A 50 -7.15 -48.69 10.83
C THR A 50 -6.32 -47.70 10.02
N GLU A 51 -5.50 -46.90 10.71
CA GLU A 51 -4.53 -46.02 10.10
C GLU A 51 -3.59 -46.84 9.20
N THR A 52 -3.42 -46.32 7.99
CA THR A 52 -2.41 -46.77 7.03
C THR A 52 -1.03 -46.48 7.62
N PRO A 53 -0.02 -47.36 7.49
CA PRO A 53 1.30 -47.07 8.03
C PRO A 53 1.84 -45.80 7.35
N THR A 54 2.02 -44.76 8.16
CA THR A 54 2.73 -43.52 7.84
C THR A 54 4.11 -43.88 7.26
N GLU A 55 4.43 -43.37 6.07
CA GLU A 55 5.80 -43.40 5.55
C GLU A 55 6.75 -42.79 6.60
N THR A 56 7.86 -43.47 6.88
CA THR A 56 8.91 -42.96 7.77
C THR A 56 9.40 -41.61 7.26
N PRO A 57 9.45 -40.54 8.08
CA PRO A 57 10.02 -39.26 7.65
C PRO A 57 11.45 -39.44 7.15
N LEU A 58 11.80 -38.84 6.01
CA LEU A 58 13.16 -38.84 5.43
C LEU A 58 14.09 -37.80 6.09
N GLU A 59 13.60 -37.11 7.13
CA GLU A 59 14.27 -35.99 7.78
C GLU A 59 14.73 -36.38 9.18
N VAL A 60 15.93 -35.94 9.56
CA VAL A 60 16.38 -36.00 10.95
C VAL A 60 15.64 -34.92 11.74
N THR A 61 15.03 -35.30 12.86
CA THR A 61 14.30 -34.37 13.73
C THR A 61 15.03 -34.19 15.06
N GLU A 62 14.77 -33.09 15.76
CA GLU A 62 15.32 -32.89 17.12
C GLU A 62 14.98 -34.04 18.07
N GLU A 63 13.80 -34.64 17.92
CA GLU A 63 13.37 -35.76 18.75
C GLU A 63 14.28 -36.98 18.56
N LEU A 64 14.73 -37.22 17.32
CA LEU A 64 15.72 -38.26 17.05
C LEU A 64 17.08 -37.91 17.68
N LEU A 65 17.52 -36.65 17.55
CA LEU A 65 18.79 -36.17 18.12
C LEU A 65 18.82 -36.25 19.66
N LYS A 66 17.66 -36.08 20.33
CA LYS A 66 17.48 -36.24 21.79
C LYS A 66 17.54 -37.72 22.25
N ASN A 67 17.36 -38.68 21.35
CA ASN A 67 17.23 -40.10 21.69
C ASN A 67 18.21 -41.03 20.95
N MET A 68 19.28 -40.48 20.36
CA MET A 68 20.32 -41.24 19.66
C MET A 68 21.59 -41.41 20.49
N ALA A 69 22.51 -42.24 19.96
CA ALA A 69 23.83 -42.45 20.56
C ALA A 69 24.89 -41.54 19.93
N TYR A 70 25.67 -40.87 20.77
CA TYR A 70 26.83 -40.07 20.38
C TYR A 70 28.12 -40.78 20.78
N GLN A 71 29.12 -40.74 19.90
CA GLN A 71 30.44 -41.34 20.11
C GLN A 71 31.47 -40.24 20.34
N GLY A 72 32.66 -40.60 20.84
CA GLY A 72 33.79 -39.67 20.96
C GLY A 72 33.79 -38.77 22.21
N ILE A 73 32.80 -38.90 23.10
CA ILE A 73 32.77 -38.23 24.42
C ILE A 73 33.49 -39.08 25.48
N TYR A 74 33.24 -40.40 25.45
CA TYR A 74 33.94 -41.41 26.23
C TYR A 74 34.42 -42.55 25.32
N ASP A 75 35.13 -43.53 25.89
CA ASP A 75 35.52 -44.77 25.18
C ASP A 75 34.29 -45.54 24.67
N GLU A 76 33.17 -45.47 25.41
CA GLU A 76 31.89 -46.08 25.05
C GLU A 76 30.91 -45.03 24.52
N SER A 77 29.99 -45.43 23.64
CA SER A 77 28.95 -44.54 23.11
C SER A 77 27.98 -44.07 24.20
N VAL A 78 27.58 -42.81 24.15
CA VAL A 78 26.64 -42.16 25.04
C VAL A 78 25.25 -42.18 24.41
N LEU A 79 24.36 -43.04 24.90
CA LEU A 79 22.96 -43.06 24.48
C LEU A 79 22.17 -42.02 25.26
N LEU A 80 21.67 -40.98 24.58
CA LEU A 80 20.77 -40.01 25.20
C LEU A 80 19.35 -40.58 25.30
N SER A 81 18.64 -40.17 26.34
CA SER A 81 17.19 -40.31 26.46
C SER A 81 16.62 -38.94 26.80
N ASP A 82 15.77 -38.40 25.94
CA ASP A 82 15.22 -37.05 26.05
C ASP A 82 16.32 -35.98 26.29
N GLY A 83 17.41 -36.07 25.51
CA GLY A 83 18.54 -35.15 25.54
C GLY A 83 19.48 -35.32 26.74
N LEU A 84 19.34 -36.36 27.57
CA LEU A 84 20.18 -36.59 28.75
C LEU A 84 20.73 -38.02 28.81
N TYR A 85 21.99 -38.13 29.17
CA TYR A 85 22.64 -39.36 29.62
C TYR A 85 23.18 -39.18 31.04
N GLU A 86 23.04 -40.23 31.86
CA GLU A 86 23.66 -40.36 33.18
C GLU A 86 24.40 -41.71 33.26
N GLY A 87 25.71 -41.68 33.47
CA GLY A 87 26.55 -42.87 33.54
C GLY A 87 26.73 -43.42 34.95
N GLU A 88 27.56 -44.47 35.07
CA GLU A 88 27.96 -45.00 36.38
C GLU A 88 29.05 -44.11 37.02
N PRO A 89 29.11 -44.00 38.37
CA PRO A 89 30.16 -43.24 39.03
C PRO A 89 31.57 -43.73 38.66
N PHE A 90 32.48 -42.81 38.34
CA PHE A 90 33.88 -43.17 38.01
C PHE A 90 34.66 -43.75 39.19
N LEU A 91 34.25 -43.46 40.42
CA LEU A 91 34.85 -43.98 41.64
C LEU A 91 33.85 -44.88 42.36
N GLU A 92 34.31 -46.05 42.76
CA GLU A 92 33.58 -46.94 43.67
C GLU A 92 33.23 -46.16 44.95
N ASP A 93 31.94 -46.16 45.32
CA ASP A 93 31.33 -45.38 46.42
C ASP A 93 31.14 -43.85 46.21
N SER A 94 31.31 -43.30 45.00
CA SER A 94 30.94 -41.91 44.70
C SER A 94 29.45 -41.77 44.40
N ALA A 95 28.80 -40.76 44.99
CA ALA A 95 27.42 -40.37 44.63
C ALA A 95 27.34 -39.53 43.34
N VAL A 96 28.50 -39.14 42.80
CA VAL A 96 28.62 -38.27 41.66
C VAL A 96 28.76 -39.10 40.38
N LYS A 97 27.83 -38.91 39.46
CA LYS A 97 27.75 -39.62 38.18
C LYS A 97 28.05 -38.67 37.02
N PRO A 98 28.77 -39.13 35.98
CA PRO A 98 28.92 -38.36 34.76
C PRO A 98 27.57 -38.13 34.09
N THR A 99 27.38 -36.93 33.56
CA THR A 99 26.21 -36.59 32.74
C THR A 99 26.65 -36.03 31.40
N VAL A 100 25.88 -36.31 30.35
CA VAL A 100 26.00 -35.65 29.05
C VAL A 100 24.62 -35.13 28.69
N ARG A 101 24.51 -33.86 28.31
CA ARG A 101 23.24 -33.22 27.97
C ARG A 101 23.33 -32.55 26.60
N LEU A 102 22.31 -32.75 25.78
CA LEU A 102 22.08 -31.97 24.56
C LEU A 102 21.72 -30.53 24.94
N LEU A 103 22.53 -29.58 24.50
CA LEU A 103 22.23 -28.17 24.65
C LEU A 103 21.15 -27.75 23.63
N PRO A 104 20.40 -26.67 23.87
CA PRO A 104 19.36 -26.17 22.96
C PRO A 104 19.97 -25.46 21.73
N PHE A 105 21.02 -26.03 21.14
CA PHE A 105 21.72 -25.55 19.97
C PHE A 105 21.80 -26.70 18.96
N THR A 106 20.89 -26.67 18.00
CA THR A 106 20.78 -27.62 16.89
C THR A 106 20.78 -26.82 15.59
N ALA A 107 21.60 -27.23 14.63
CA ALA A 107 21.54 -26.72 13.27
C ALA A 107 21.20 -27.86 12.31
N PHE A 108 20.42 -27.54 11.28
CA PHE A 108 20.12 -28.42 10.15
C PHE A 108 20.68 -27.83 8.86
N GLY A 109 21.12 -28.69 7.96
CA GLY A 109 21.62 -28.31 6.63
C GLY A 109 22.48 -29.41 6.03
N ASP A 110 22.68 -29.38 4.72
CA ASP A 110 23.44 -30.39 3.99
C ASP A 110 24.96 -30.25 4.26
N LEU A 111 25.55 -31.15 5.07
CA LEU A 111 26.98 -31.15 5.42
C LEU A 111 27.82 -31.97 4.44
N ASN A 112 27.23 -32.99 3.83
CA ASN A 112 27.96 -33.94 3.00
C ASN A 112 27.71 -33.74 1.48
N ASN A 113 26.83 -32.80 1.10
CA ASN A 113 26.36 -32.48 -0.24
C ASN A 113 25.58 -33.62 -0.93
N ASP A 114 24.77 -34.38 -0.19
CA ASP A 114 23.90 -35.43 -0.72
C ASP A 114 22.45 -34.98 -1.00
N GLY A 115 22.12 -33.73 -0.66
CA GLY A 115 20.82 -33.12 -0.88
C GLY A 115 19.79 -33.41 0.22
N LEU A 116 20.16 -34.06 1.32
CA LEU A 116 19.36 -34.19 2.53
C LEU A 116 19.94 -33.33 3.65
N ASP A 117 19.07 -32.74 4.47
CA ASP A 117 19.55 -31.99 5.63
C ASP A 117 20.15 -32.94 6.66
N ASP A 118 21.43 -32.71 6.95
CA ASP A 118 22.17 -33.27 8.07
C ASP A 118 21.93 -32.41 9.33
N ALA A 119 22.56 -32.78 10.45
CA ALA A 119 22.47 -32.02 11.69
C ALA A 119 23.82 -31.81 12.37
N ALA A 120 23.92 -30.71 13.11
CA ALA A 120 25.01 -30.41 14.04
C ALA A 120 24.44 -30.01 15.40
N VAL A 121 24.99 -30.58 16.47
CA VAL A 121 24.51 -30.33 17.84
C VAL A 121 25.64 -30.08 18.81
N LEU A 122 25.33 -29.38 19.91
CA LEU A 122 26.25 -29.17 21.02
C LEU A 122 25.85 -30.01 22.24
N LEU A 123 26.83 -30.68 22.84
CA LEU A 123 26.67 -31.56 24.00
C LEU A 123 27.55 -31.03 25.13
N VAL A 124 27.00 -30.96 26.35
CA VAL A 124 27.79 -30.63 27.55
C VAL A 124 27.98 -31.85 28.43
N GLU A 125 29.22 -32.16 28.77
CA GLU A 125 29.63 -33.23 29.66
C GLU A 125 30.02 -32.68 31.03
N ASN A 126 29.54 -33.34 32.09
CA ASN A 126 29.95 -33.07 33.46
C ASN A 126 30.27 -34.39 34.17
N SER A 127 31.55 -34.66 34.39
CA SER A 127 32.07 -35.85 35.10
C SER A 127 31.99 -35.72 36.62
N GLY A 128 31.46 -34.59 37.10
CA GLY A 128 31.24 -34.31 38.51
C GLY A 128 32.45 -33.76 39.28
N GLY A 129 33.46 -33.31 38.55
CA GLY A 129 34.45 -32.36 39.04
C GLY A 129 33.91 -30.92 39.01
N SER A 130 34.81 -29.94 38.82
CA SER A 130 34.40 -28.53 38.64
C SER A 130 34.25 -28.12 37.18
N GLY A 131 34.87 -28.82 36.23
CA GLY A 131 34.80 -28.51 34.79
C GLY A 131 33.49 -28.95 34.12
N SER A 132 33.17 -28.34 32.98
CA SER A 132 32.00 -28.60 32.16
C SER A 132 32.42 -28.56 30.69
N PHE A 133 32.51 -29.70 30.01
CA PHE A 133 33.15 -29.78 28.70
C PHE A 133 32.12 -29.77 27.58
N VAL A 134 32.24 -28.84 26.63
CA VAL A 134 31.32 -28.75 25.48
C VAL A 134 31.91 -29.43 24.26
N TYR A 135 31.10 -30.22 23.58
CA TYR A 135 31.43 -30.97 22.38
C TYR A 135 30.52 -30.56 21.23
N LEU A 136 31.08 -30.47 20.02
CA LEU A 136 30.35 -30.35 18.76
C LEU A 136 30.23 -31.74 18.12
N ALA A 137 29.03 -32.17 17.79
CA ALA A 137 28.77 -33.43 17.11
C ALA A 137 28.11 -33.19 15.74
N ALA A 138 28.69 -33.77 14.69
CA ALA A 138 28.11 -33.85 13.36
C ALA A 138 27.32 -35.15 13.21
N VAL A 139 26.12 -35.05 12.65
CA VAL A 139 25.17 -36.14 12.48
C VAL A 139 24.70 -36.15 11.03
N LEU A 140 25.04 -37.18 10.27
CA LEU A 140 24.57 -37.31 8.89
C LEU A 140 23.19 -37.95 8.83
N ASN A 141 22.38 -37.49 7.88
CA ASN A 141 21.06 -38.02 7.59
C ASN A 141 21.14 -39.14 6.54
N ASN A 142 21.11 -40.40 7.00
CA ASN A 142 21.05 -41.56 6.11
C ASN A 142 19.59 -41.97 5.87
N GLU A 143 18.88 -41.25 5.00
CA GLU A 143 17.48 -41.49 4.63
C GLU A 143 16.51 -41.50 5.84
N GLY A 144 16.60 -40.48 6.70
CA GLY A 144 15.82 -40.32 7.94
C GLY A 144 16.45 -41.00 9.17
N MET A 145 17.58 -41.71 9.00
CA MET A 145 18.30 -42.34 10.10
C MET A 145 19.55 -41.50 10.47
N PRO A 146 19.56 -40.83 11.64
CA PRO A 146 20.71 -40.03 12.04
C PRO A 146 21.91 -40.90 12.43
N GLU A 147 23.08 -40.60 11.89
CA GLU A 147 24.35 -41.23 12.22
C GLU A 147 25.34 -40.19 12.74
N ASN A 148 25.76 -40.28 14.02
CA ASN A 148 26.83 -39.44 14.53
C ASN A 148 28.18 -39.88 13.94
N VAL A 149 28.72 -39.09 13.02
CA VAL A 149 29.94 -39.41 12.28
C VAL A 149 31.20 -38.79 12.88
N SER A 150 31.06 -37.71 13.65
CA SER A 150 32.19 -37.05 14.31
C SER A 150 31.76 -36.26 15.53
N THR A 151 32.61 -36.25 16.55
CA THR A 151 32.44 -35.45 17.77
C THR A 151 33.77 -34.82 18.14
N LEU A 152 33.78 -33.50 18.36
CA LEU A 152 34.95 -32.68 18.63
C LEU A 152 34.78 -31.94 19.95
N LEU A 153 35.76 -32.04 20.86
CA LEU A 153 35.77 -31.24 22.08
C LEU A 153 36.05 -29.76 21.73
N LEU A 154 35.13 -28.87 22.07
CA LEU A 154 35.30 -27.43 21.92
C LEU A 154 36.10 -26.83 23.08
N GLY A 155 35.87 -27.30 24.31
CA GLY A 155 36.64 -26.85 25.48
C GLY A 155 35.90 -26.98 26.81
N ASP A 156 36.53 -26.51 27.90
CA ASP A 156 35.91 -26.36 29.23
C ASP A 156 35.12 -25.05 29.27
N ARG A 157 33.89 -25.11 29.80
CA ARG A 157 32.93 -24.04 30.01
C ARG A 157 32.66 -23.12 28.81
N VAL A 158 32.92 -23.58 27.59
CA VAL A 158 32.49 -22.88 26.37
C VAL A 158 31.00 -22.57 26.49
N ALA A 159 30.60 -21.31 26.26
CA ALA A 159 29.21 -20.90 26.31
C ALA A 159 28.73 -20.60 24.88
N PRO A 160 28.05 -21.56 24.22
CA PRO A 160 27.58 -21.34 22.86
C PRO A 160 26.48 -20.29 22.82
N GLU A 161 26.49 -19.50 21.77
CA GLU A 161 25.47 -18.49 21.46
C GLU A 161 24.67 -18.88 20.22
N SER A 162 25.35 -19.41 19.19
CA SER A 162 24.73 -19.85 17.95
C SER A 162 25.45 -21.05 17.33
N ILE A 163 24.70 -21.82 16.54
CA ILE A 163 25.22 -22.86 15.65
C ILE A 163 24.42 -22.82 14.35
N MET A 164 25.09 -22.92 13.20
CA MET A 164 24.44 -23.04 11.89
C MET A 164 25.23 -23.98 10.96
N ILE A 165 24.54 -24.50 9.96
CA ILE A 165 25.15 -25.21 8.84
C ILE A 165 24.95 -24.33 7.60
N ALA A 166 26.06 -23.94 6.96
CA ALA A 166 26.03 -23.15 5.73
C ALA A 166 27.16 -23.61 4.80
N ASN A 167 26.86 -23.76 3.51
CA ASN A 167 27.84 -24.19 2.49
C ASN A 167 28.60 -25.49 2.83
N GLY A 168 27.95 -26.45 3.51
CA GLY A 168 28.57 -27.71 3.93
C GLY A 168 29.51 -27.59 5.14
N GLU A 169 29.53 -26.45 5.84
CA GLU A 169 30.35 -26.21 7.02
C GLU A 169 29.48 -25.87 8.23
N ILE A 170 29.96 -26.20 9.43
CA ILE A 170 29.32 -25.87 10.70
C ILE A 170 29.98 -24.61 11.26
N ILE A 171 29.21 -23.57 11.52
CA ILE A 171 29.70 -22.34 12.14
C ILE A 171 29.16 -22.31 13.57
N VAL A 172 30.06 -22.18 14.55
CA VAL A 172 29.71 -22.07 15.98
C VAL A 172 30.22 -20.75 16.52
N GLU A 173 29.34 -20.00 17.14
CA GLU A 173 29.71 -18.81 17.92
C GLU A 173 29.57 -19.11 19.41
N ALA A 174 30.60 -18.77 20.17
CA ALA A 174 30.63 -19.06 21.59
C ALA A 174 31.62 -18.16 22.34
N ASP A 175 31.34 -17.93 23.63
CA ASP A 175 32.36 -17.48 24.58
C ASP A 175 33.29 -18.65 24.91
N THR A 176 34.59 -18.44 24.69
CA THR A 176 35.68 -19.38 24.95
C THR A 176 36.73 -18.75 25.85
N HIS A 177 37.75 -19.51 26.27
CA HIS A 177 38.81 -18.98 27.12
C HIS A 177 39.86 -18.21 26.31
N ALA A 178 40.07 -16.94 26.66
CA ALA A 178 41.28 -16.20 26.29
C ALA A 178 42.51 -16.79 27.00
N GLU A 179 43.72 -16.47 26.49
CA GLU A 179 44.99 -16.96 27.06
C GLU A 179 45.13 -16.61 28.56
N ASP A 180 44.58 -15.45 28.96
CA ASP A 180 44.64 -14.93 30.33
C ASP A 180 43.39 -15.21 31.19
N ASP A 181 42.40 -15.94 30.66
CA ASP A 181 41.14 -16.17 31.39
C ASP A 181 41.29 -17.12 32.59
N PRO A 182 40.64 -16.82 33.73
CA PRO A 182 40.41 -17.82 34.75
C PRO A 182 39.56 -18.98 34.19
N LEU A 183 39.92 -20.23 34.50
CA LEU A 183 39.20 -21.43 34.05
C LEU A 183 37.68 -21.45 34.32
N CYS A 184 37.17 -20.60 35.23
CA CYS A 184 35.74 -20.52 35.54
C CYS A 184 34.90 -19.81 34.50
N CYS A 185 35.52 -18.92 33.73
CA CYS A 185 34.85 -17.75 33.21
C CYS A 185 35.49 -17.39 31.86
N PRO A 186 35.06 -18.02 30.75
CA PRO A 186 35.48 -17.60 29.41
C PRO A 186 35.05 -16.15 29.16
N SER A 187 35.91 -15.39 28.47
CA SER A 187 35.64 -14.01 28.05
C SER A 187 35.89 -13.78 26.56
N LEU A 188 36.44 -14.78 25.85
CA LEU A 188 36.78 -14.72 24.44
C LEU A 188 35.59 -15.11 23.54
N LYS A 189 34.79 -14.16 23.08
CA LYS A 189 33.84 -14.40 21.98
C LYS A 189 34.59 -14.87 20.73
N THR A 190 34.14 -15.96 20.13
CA THR A 190 34.74 -16.51 18.92
C THR A 190 33.68 -16.96 17.94
N ARG A 191 33.99 -16.87 16.64
CA ARG A 191 33.30 -17.58 15.56
C ARG A 191 34.26 -18.62 15.00
N THR A 192 33.92 -19.89 15.13
CA THR A 192 34.73 -20.98 14.54
C THR A 192 33.93 -21.72 13.49
N THR A 193 34.50 -21.85 12.30
CA THR A 193 33.98 -22.66 11.20
C THR A 193 34.65 -24.02 11.22
N TYR A 194 33.86 -25.08 11.15
CA TYR A 194 34.29 -26.47 11.12
C TYR A 194 33.82 -27.14 9.83
N ALA A 195 34.73 -27.85 9.17
CA ALA A 195 34.39 -28.67 8.02
C ALA A 195 34.45 -30.16 8.41
N LEU A 196 33.52 -30.96 7.89
CA LEU A 196 33.55 -32.41 8.00
C LEU A 196 34.44 -32.99 6.88
N GLN A 197 35.71 -33.28 7.20
CA GLN A 197 36.67 -33.79 6.22
C GLN A 197 37.11 -35.20 6.59
N ASN A 198 36.95 -36.16 5.69
CA ASN A 198 37.30 -37.57 5.91
C ASN A 198 36.64 -38.19 7.17
N GLY A 199 35.41 -37.79 7.50
CA GLY A 199 34.68 -38.27 8.69
C GLY A 199 35.15 -37.64 10.01
N ALA A 200 35.93 -36.57 9.97
CA ALA A 200 36.38 -35.84 11.15
C ALA A 200 36.05 -34.35 11.04
N LEU A 201 35.48 -33.78 12.10
CA LEU A 201 35.33 -32.35 12.26
C LEU A 201 36.71 -31.70 12.46
N THR A 202 37.03 -30.73 11.62
CA THR A 202 38.26 -29.95 11.72
C THR A 202 37.90 -28.47 11.68
N ALA A 203 38.41 -27.70 12.65
CA ALA A 203 38.31 -26.24 12.60
C ALA A 203 39.10 -25.73 11.38
N VAL A 204 38.41 -25.07 10.45
CA VAL A 204 39.01 -24.50 9.24
C VAL A 204 39.35 -23.02 9.42
N SER A 205 38.61 -22.31 10.26
CA SER A 205 38.91 -20.93 10.69
C SER A 205 38.35 -20.68 12.08
N THR A 206 39.10 -19.94 12.90
CA THR A 206 38.63 -19.40 14.18
C THR A 206 38.91 -17.91 14.17
N GLU A 207 37.87 -17.13 14.38
CA GLU A 207 37.89 -15.68 14.48
C GLU A 207 37.64 -15.27 15.94
N ASP A 208 38.47 -14.36 16.44
CA ASP A 208 38.32 -13.73 17.76
C ASP A 208 37.41 -12.52 17.62
N LEU A 209 36.21 -12.61 18.19
CA LEU A 209 35.19 -11.57 18.19
C LEU A 209 35.32 -10.62 19.41
N THR A 210 36.28 -10.83 20.33
CA THR A 210 36.57 -9.85 21.41
C THR A 210 37.44 -8.71 20.95
N VAL A 211 38.25 -8.97 19.93
CA VAL A 211 38.66 -7.94 18.99
C VAL A 211 37.56 -7.86 17.95
N ALA A 212 36.35 -7.47 18.39
CA ALA A 212 35.53 -6.69 17.51
C ALA A 212 36.44 -5.53 17.11
N GLU A 213 36.89 -5.53 15.85
CA GLU A 213 36.91 -4.24 15.17
C GLU A 213 35.57 -3.64 15.54
N GLU A 214 35.62 -2.57 16.33
CA GLU A 214 34.55 -1.61 16.46
C GLU A 214 34.10 -1.40 15.02
N THR A 215 33.07 -2.14 14.60
CA THR A 215 32.54 -2.06 13.25
C THR A 215 31.88 -0.71 13.28
N ALA A 216 32.68 0.30 12.97
CA ALA A 216 32.23 1.65 12.75
C ALA A 216 31.01 1.47 11.86
N VAL A 217 29.85 1.88 12.37
CA VAL A 217 28.62 1.85 11.59
C VAL A 217 28.99 2.45 10.23
N PRO A 218 28.84 1.67 9.13
CA PRO A 218 29.28 2.11 7.83
C PRO A 218 28.79 3.54 7.56
N ASP A 219 29.64 4.40 6.99
CA ASP A 219 29.28 5.80 6.73
C ASP A 219 27.95 5.92 5.95
N GLU A 220 27.68 4.93 5.11
CA GLU A 220 26.45 4.76 4.34
C GLU A 220 25.20 4.50 5.20
N LEU A 221 25.31 3.88 6.38
CA LEU A 221 24.22 3.69 7.34
C LEU A 221 24.04 4.89 8.27
N LEU A 222 25.12 5.61 8.60
CA LEU A 222 25.10 6.71 9.58
C LEU A 222 24.08 7.80 9.26
N GLY A 223 23.33 8.25 10.26
CA GLY A 223 22.34 9.32 10.16
C GLY A 223 20.91 8.80 10.09
N THR A 224 19.98 9.71 9.78
CA THR A 224 18.53 9.47 9.86
C THR A 224 17.97 8.82 8.60
N TRP A 225 17.06 7.88 8.82
CA TRP A 225 16.28 7.15 7.82
C TRP A 225 14.79 7.22 8.16
N TYR A 226 13.94 7.29 7.14
CA TYR A 226 12.49 7.40 7.24
C TYR A 226 11.85 6.11 6.77
N TRP A 227 10.99 5.50 7.58
CA TRP A 227 10.31 4.25 7.20
C TRP A 227 9.20 4.54 6.17
N LEU A 228 9.30 3.93 4.99
CA LEU A 228 8.41 4.18 3.86
C LEU A 228 7.38 3.08 3.68
N ALA A 229 7.79 1.82 3.85
CA ALA A 229 6.94 0.68 3.57
C ALA A 229 7.40 -0.58 4.30
N PHE A 230 6.46 -1.52 4.42
CA PHE A 230 6.71 -2.92 4.71
C PHE A 230 6.13 -3.77 3.59
N GLN A 231 6.92 -4.72 3.12
CA GLN A 231 6.51 -5.73 2.15
C GLN A 231 6.46 -7.08 2.85
N ASP A 232 5.29 -7.71 2.85
CA ASP A 232 5.08 -9.06 3.37
C ASP A 232 5.75 -10.08 2.44
N SER A 233 6.19 -11.20 3.01
CA SER A 233 6.65 -12.36 2.23
C SER A 233 5.51 -13.14 1.59
N ALA A 234 4.26 -12.89 2.00
CA ALA A 234 3.06 -13.49 1.42
C ALA A 234 2.53 -12.66 0.23
N ASP A 235 2.17 -13.33 -0.87
CA ASP A 235 1.67 -12.68 -2.09
C ASP A 235 0.13 -12.59 -2.15
N GLY A 236 -0.37 -11.59 -2.86
CA GLY A 236 -1.79 -11.50 -3.26
C GLY A 236 -2.73 -11.12 -2.12
N ALA A 237 -3.91 -11.76 -2.04
CA ALA A 237 -4.94 -11.39 -1.07
C ALA A 237 -4.60 -11.70 0.40
N GLU A 238 -3.46 -12.38 0.64
CA GLU A 238 -2.95 -12.69 1.99
C GLU A 238 -1.76 -11.80 2.39
N SER A 239 -1.29 -10.92 1.49
CA SER A 239 -0.27 -9.91 1.80
C SER A 239 -0.79 -8.91 2.84
N ASN A 240 0.05 -8.59 3.82
CA ASN A 240 -0.15 -7.48 4.75
C ASN A 240 0.85 -6.34 4.50
N ASP A 241 1.09 -6.01 3.23
CA ASP A 241 1.92 -4.87 2.84
C ASP A 241 1.41 -3.57 3.48
N ILE A 242 2.34 -2.72 3.89
CA ILE A 242 2.06 -1.43 4.51
C ILE A 242 2.80 -0.35 3.73
N ILE A 243 2.11 0.73 3.39
CA ILE A 243 2.71 1.99 2.97
C ILE A 243 2.55 2.98 4.12
N VAL A 244 3.65 3.57 4.55
CA VAL A 244 3.67 4.52 5.68
C VAL A 244 3.23 5.89 5.16
N SER A 245 2.08 6.36 5.66
CA SER A 245 1.47 7.61 5.21
C SER A 245 2.19 8.87 5.71
N ASP A 246 2.86 8.79 6.87
CA ASP A 246 3.69 9.88 7.42
C ASP A 246 5.07 9.37 7.88
N PRO A 247 6.01 9.15 6.94
CA PRO A 247 7.36 8.66 7.27
C PRO A 247 8.14 9.55 8.24
N ALA A 248 7.80 10.85 8.35
CA ALA A 248 8.49 11.78 9.24
C ALA A 248 8.32 11.43 10.73
N ASN A 249 7.28 10.65 11.05
CA ASN A 249 7.00 10.17 12.40
C ASN A 249 7.67 8.81 12.71
N TYR A 250 8.27 8.15 11.72
CA TYR A 250 8.91 6.84 11.86
C TYR A 250 10.38 6.89 11.46
N LEU A 251 11.22 7.31 12.41
CA LEU A 251 12.64 7.57 12.19
C LEU A 251 13.51 6.46 12.75
N LEU A 252 14.54 6.11 12.00
CA LEU A 252 15.65 5.28 12.42
C LEU A 252 16.95 6.04 12.20
N GLU A 253 17.62 6.46 13.27
CA GLU A 253 18.92 7.12 13.18
C GLU A 253 20.03 6.20 13.68
N PHE A 254 20.97 5.85 12.81
CA PHE A 254 22.17 5.11 13.20
C PHE A 254 23.28 6.08 13.63
N LEU A 255 23.81 5.86 14.84
CA LEU A 255 24.87 6.66 15.42
C LEU A 255 26.22 5.92 15.35
N ALA A 256 27.30 6.70 15.22
CA ALA A 256 28.66 6.16 15.10
C ALA A 256 29.16 5.40 16.34
N ASP A 257 28.44 5.46 17.45
CA ASP A 257 28.76 4.74 18.70
C ASP A 257 28.12 3.34 18.78
N GLY A 258 27.53 2.84 17.68
CA GLY A 258 26.89 1.52 17.64
C GLY A 258 25.48 1.49 18.23
N THR A 259 24.84 2.66 18.33
CA THR A 259 23.44 2.77 18.79
C THR A 259 22.50 3.27 17.70
N ALA A 260 21.24 2.86 17.79
CA ALA A 260 20.15 3.38 16.97
C ALA A 260 19.16 4.18 17.83
N GLN A 261 18.84 5.40 17.42
CA GLN A 261 17.73 6.18 17.98
C GLN A 261 16.51 5.98 17.09
N ILE A 262 15.37 5.68 17.70
CA ILE A 262 14.16 5.28 17.00
C ILE A 262 13.02 6.21 17.44
N GLN A 263 12.36 6.84 16.49
CA GLN A 263 11.06 7.49 16.69
C GLN A 263 10.00 6.58 16.07
N ALA A 264 9.06 6.13 16.88
CA ALA A 264 7.92 5.32 16.49
C ALA A 264 6.64 6.13 16.79
N ASP A 265 6.32 7.04 15.88
CA ASP A 265 5.27 8.03 16.03
C ASP A 265 5.40 8.87 17.30
N CYS A 266 4.55 8.70 18.31
CA CYS A 266 4.65 9.42 19.56
C CYS A 266 5.66 8.82 20.54
N ASN A 267 6.17 7.62 20.25
CA ASN A 267 7.09 6.90 21.11
C ASN A 267 8.53 7.05 20.64
N SER A 268 9.47 7.09 21.58
CA SER A 268 10.90 7.05 21.30
C SER A 268 11.52 5.80 21.91
N ALA A 269 12.43 5.16 21.20
CA ALA A 269 13.23 4.04 21.68
C ALA A 269 14.71 4.25 21.35
N SER A 270 15.59 3.60 22.11
CA SER A 270 17.01 3.50 21.78
C SER A 270 17.42 2.05 21.78
N SER A 271 18.19 1.60 20.80
CA SER A 271 18.64 0.20 20.68
C SER A 271 20.16 0.14 20.48
N GLN A 272 20.79 -0.94 20.97
CA GLN A 272 22.16 -1.28 20.57
C GLN A 272 22.08 -2.09 19.28
N ILE A 273 22.92 -1.78 18.30
CA ILE A 273 22.98 -2.53 17.05
C ILE A 273 24.20 -3.44 17.02
N SER A 274 24.04 -4.63 16.44
CA SER A 274 25.17 -5.52 16.12
C SER A 274 25.30 -5.59 14.61
N LEU A 275 26.47 -5.22 14.09
CA LEU A 275 26.78 -5.17 12.67
C LEU A 275 27.97 -6.06 12.33
N GLU A 276 27.76 -6.98 11.38
CA GLU A 276 28.83 -7.81 10.82
C GLU A 276 28.58 -8.09 9.34
N GLY A 277 29.35 -7.44 8.47
CA GLY A 277 29.05 -7.43 7.04
C GLY A 277 27.68 -6.80 6.79
N SER A 278 26.78 -7.54 6.14
CA SER A 278 25.38 -7.15 5.93
C SER A 278 24.43 -7.65 7.03
N SER A 279 24.92 -8.38 8.03
CA SER A 279 24.09 -8.74 9.18
C SER A 279 23.89 -7.51 10.08
N LEU A 280 22.64 -7.23 10.40
CA LEU A 280 22.22 -6.15 11.29
C LEU A 280 21.14 -6.70 12.21
N THR A 281 21.30 -6.50 13.52
CA THR A 281 20.27 -6.84 14.51
C THR A 281 20.11 -5.70 15.52
N PHE A 282 18.91 -5.58 16.08
CA PHE A 282 18.57 -4.59 17.10
C PHE A 282 18.36 -5.27 18.45
N ALA A 283 19.12 -4.86 19.46
CA ALA A 283 18.91 -5.33 20.82
C ALA A 283 17.68 -4.66 21.45
N PRO A 284 16.92 -5.35 22.32
CA PRO A 284 15.88 -4.70 23.11
C PRO A 284 16.46 -3.55 23.94
N GLY A 285 15.85 -2.39 23.85
CA GLY A 285 16.27 -1.21 24.59
C GLY A 285 15.11 -0.44 25.22
N PRO A 286 15.40 0.66 25.93
CA PRO A 286 14.36 1.44 26.59
C PRO A 286 13.46 2.12 25.56
N THR A 287 12.14 1.98 25.76
CA THR A 287 11.11 2.61 24.93
C THR A 287 10.14 3.37 25.83
N THR A 288 9.68 4.54 25.39
CA THR A 288 8.54 5.20 26.02
C THR A 288 7.27 4.38 25.80
N LEU A 289 6.30 4.50 26.69
CA LEU A 289 5.00 3.82 26.59
C LEU A 289 3.89 4.86 26.56
N ALA A 290 3.98 5.80 25.62
CA ALA A 290 2.90 6.72 25.30
C ALA A 290 1.86 6.00 24.44
N GLU A 291 0.60 6.31 24.69
CA GLU A 291 -0.50 5.87 23.83
C GLU A 291 -0.55 6.83 22.64
N CYS A 292 -0.14 6.35 21.47
CA CYS A 292 -0.17 7.13 20.24
C CYS A 292 -1.58 7.23 19.69
N GLU A 293 -1.79 8.18 18.77
CA GLU A 293 -3.08 8.39 18.15
C GLU A 293 -3.54 7.12 17.38
N PRO A 294 -4.86 6.89 17.25
CA PRO A 294 -5.40 5.79 16.46
C PRO A 294 -4.89 5.83 15.01
N GLY A 295 -4.46 4.69 14.46
CA GLY A 295 -3.83 4.61 13.13
C GLY A 295 -2.31 4.62 13.15
N SER A 296 -1.71 4.93 14.32
CA SER A 296 -0.27 4.80 14.52
C SER A 296 0.22 3.36 14.30
N LEU A 297 1.25 3.22 13.49
CA LEU A 297 2.01 1.99 13.25
C LEU A 297 3.11 1.74 14.30
N TYR A 298 3.14 2.45 15.44
CA TYR A 298 4.27 2.39 16.38
C TYR A 298 4.58 0.97 16.86
N SER A 299 3.55 0.16 17.12
CA SER A 299 3.72 -1.21 17.61
C SER A 299 4.27 -2.13 16.53
N ASP A 300 3.77 -1.99 15.30
CA ASP A 300 4.22 -2.79 14.15
C ASP A 300 5.66 -2.41 13.79
N TYR A 301 5.97 -1.11 13.76
CA TYR A 301 7.31 -0.60 13.47
C TYR A 301 8.37 -1.15 14.44
N LEU A 302 8.11 -1.05 15.75
CA LEU A 302 9.04 -1.53 16.78
C LEU A 302 9.15 -3.06 16.81
N ALA A 303 8.04 -3.78 16.60
CA ALA A 303 8.07 -5.25 16.53
C ALA A 303 8.92 -5.74 15.35
N ARG A 304 8.77 -5.10 14.19
CA ARG A 304 9.48 -5.46 12.95
C ARG A 304 10.97 -5.14 13.01
N LEU A 305 11.35 -4.00 13.61
CA LEU A 305 12.77 -3.71 13.89
C LEU A 305 13.43 -4.79 14.75
N GLY A 306 12.68 -5.39 15.67
CA GLY A 306 13.15 -6.51 16.49
C GLY A 306 13.36 -7.82 15.72
N ASP A 307 12.83 -7.93 14.50
CA ASP A 307 12.91 -9.13 13.66
C ASP A 307 13.95 -9.01 12.52
N VAL A 308 14.66 -7.87 12.42
CA VAL A 308 15.69 -7.62 11.40
C VAL A 308 16.89 -8.55 11.61
N VAL A 309 17.36 -9.14 10.52
CA VAL A 309 18.53 -10.06 10.51
C VAL A 309 19.65 -9.59 9.56
N THR A 310 19.29 -8.89 8.49
CA THR A 310 20.25 -8.33 7.51
C THR A 310 19.76 -7.00 6.98
N TYR A 311 20.67 -6.22 6.40
CA TYR A 311 20.35 -5.04 5.63
C TYR A 311 21.01 -5.08 4.26
N VAL A 312 20.40 -4.41 3.29
CA VAL A 312 20.99 -4.13 1.98
C VAL A 312 20.63 -2.70 1.56
N PHE A 313 21.42 -2.13 0.65
CA PHE A 313 21.00 -0.97 -0.11
C PHE A 313 20.54 -1.45 -1.48
N ASP A 314 19.36 -1.03 -1.91
CA ASP A 314 18.95 -1.23 -3.29
C ASP A 314 19.69 -0.25 -4.22
N GLU A 315 19.40 -0.33 -5.52
CA GLU A 315 20.07 0.49 -6.53
C GLU A 315 19.73 1.98 -6.42
N ASP A 316 18.66 2.31 -5.68
CA ASP A 316 18.11 3.66 -5.50
C ASP A 316 18.58 4.30 -4.19
N GLY A 317 19.39 3.58 -3.42
CA GLY A 317 19.95 4.03 -2.16
C GLY A 317 18.96 3.93 -0.99
N ASN A 318 17.85 3.20 -1.15
CA ASN A 318 16.99 2.86 -0.03
C ASN A 318 17.72 1.84 0.86
N LEU A 319 17.56 2.01 2.16
CA LEU A 319 17.94 1.01 3.14
C LEU A 319 16.80 -0.01 3.26
N VAL A 320 17.06 -1.25 2.88
CA VAL A 320 16.13 -2.37 3.04
C VAL A 320 16.60 -3.23 4.20
N LEU A 321 15.77 -3.33 5.23
CA LEU A 321 15.99 -4.22 6.37
C LEU A 321 15.20 -5.51 6.15
N ASN A 322 15.90 -6.63 5.98
CA ASN A 322 15.27 -7.93 5.79
C ASN A 322 15.03 -8.58 7.15
N LEU A 323 13.81 -9.05 7.37
CA LEU A 323 13.43 -9.70 8.62
C LEU A 323 13.72 -11.22 8.55
N LYS A 324 13.60 -11.90 9.69
CA LYS A 324 13.66 -13.37 9.79
C LYS A 324 12.74 -14.05 8.76
N VAL A 325 13.07 -15.30 8.40
CA VAL A 325 12.38 -16.09 7.37
C VAL A 325 10.86 -15.97 7.47
N ASP A 326 10.21 -15.68 6.34
CA ASP A 326 8.76 -15.49 6.16
C ASP A 326 8.15 -14.28 6.93
N ALA A 327 8.95 -13.26 7.25
CA ALA A 327 8.46 -12.04 7.93
C ALA A 327 8.48 -10.77 7.06
N GLY A 328 9.10 -10.79 5.88
CA GLY A 328 9.10 -9.67 4.92
C GLY A 328 10.25 -8.66 5.09
N ASN A 329 10.10 -7.48 4.47
CA ASN A 329 11.13 -6.44 4.38
C ASN A 329 10.60 -5.07 4.83
N MET A 330 11.43 -4.28 5.50
CA MET A 330 11.16 -2.87 5.79
C MET A 330 12.02 -1.97 4.91
N ILE A 331 11.41 -0.96 4.29
CA ILE A 331 12.07 -0.07 3.32
C ILE A 331 12.19 1.33 3.90
N PHE A 332 13.37 1.92 3.79
CA PHE A 332 13.69 3.23 4.32
C PHE A 332 14.44 4.11 3.31
N ASN A 333 14.30 5.43 3.41
CA ASN A 333 15.10 6.38 2.64
C ASN A 333 15.68 7.50 3.52
N ARG A 334 16.71 8.22 3.03
CA ARG A 334 17.35 9.38 3.69
C ARG A 334 16.49 10.64 3.68
N GLU A 335 15.52 10.70 2.79
CA GLU A 335 14.54 11.76 2.72
C GLU A 335 13.19 11.17 3.14
N PRO A 336 12.41 11.84 4.00
CA PRO A 336 10.99 11.56 4.02
C PRO A 336 10.56 11.99 2.62
N LEU A 337 10.23 11.02 1.75
CA LEU A 337 9.92 11.32 0.34
C LEU A 337 9.12 12.62 0.30
N PRO A 338 9.55 13.66 -0.44
CA PRO A 338 8.69 14.79 -0.61
C PRO A 338 7.46 14.28 -1.33
N LEU A 339 6.38 14.05 -0.56
CA LEU A 339 5.03 14.11 -1.05
C LEU A 339 4.98 15.44 -1.77
N ASN A 340 5.08 15.41 -3.10
CA ASN A 340 5.30 16.52 -4.02
C ASN A 340 4.72 17.80 -3.41
N THR A 341 5.52 18.52 -2.59
CA THR A 341 4.91 19.37 -1.56
C THR A 341 4.27 20.51 -2.29
N ALA A 342 2.95 20.61 -2.15
CA ALA A 342 2.23 21.72 -2.73
C ALA A 342 2.96 23.01 -2.27
N LEU A 343 3.19 23.96 -3.19
CA LEU A 343 3.80 25.24 -2.83
C LEU A 343 3.12 25.76 -1.56
N PRO A 344 3.86 26.38 -0.61
CA PRO A 344 3.23 27.02 0.53
C PRO A 344 2.05 27.85 0.06
N LEU A 345 0.90 27.75 0.72
CA LEU A 345 -0.35 28.36 0.22
C LEU A 345 -0.18 29.86 -0.04
N GLU A 346 0.67 30.53 0.73
CA GLU A 346 0.99 31.94 0.60
C GLU A 346 1.80 32.29 -0.66
N GLU A 347 2.45 31.30 -1.28
CA GLU A 347 3.28 31.44 -2.48
C GLU A 347 2.52 31.13 -3.78
N LEU A 348 1.26 30.66 -3.69
CA LEU A 348 0.43 30.40 -4.86
C LEU A 348 0.07 31.70 -5.58
N ASN A 349 0.40 31.76 -6.87
CA ASN A 349 0.00 32.85 -7.75
C ASN A 349 -1.25 32.46 -8.53
N ILE A 350 -2.39 32.98 -8.08
CA ILE A 350 -3.73 32.66 -8.58
C ILE A 350 -4.25 33.78 -9.46
N GLN A 351 -4.74 33.45 -10.66
CA GLN A 351 -5.49 34.35 -11.53
C GLN A 351 -6.86 33.76 -11.85
N LEU A 352 -7.84 34.65 -11.97
CA LEU A 352 -9.23 34.30 -12.28
C LEU A 352 -9.87 35.45 -13.06
N ASP A 353 -10.62 35.13 -14.10
CA ASP A 353 -11.52 36.06 -14.77
C ASP A 353 -12.96 35.81 -14.28
N ALA A 354 -13.49 36.78 -13.53
CA ALA A 354 -14.84 36.69 -12.97
C ALA A 354 -15.96 36.70 -14.02
N GLN A 355 -15.68 36.82 -15.33
CA GLN A 355 -16.66 36.79 -16.42
C GLN A 355 -17.78 37.85 -16.31
N GLY A 356 -17.59 38.87 -15.49
CA GLY A 356 -18.64 39.84 -15.14
C GLY A 356 -19.72 39.30 -14.19
N VAL A 357 -19.56 38.08 -13.69
CA VAL A 357 -20.40 37.46 -12.64
C VAL A 357 -20.23 38.20 -11.32
N ALA A 358 -19.00 38.61 -11.00
CA ALA A 358 -18.66 39.44 -9.85
C ALA A 358 -17.96 40.73 -10.32
N ALA A 359 -18.16 41.84 -9.61
CA ALA A 359 -17.48 43.10 -9.86
C ALA A 359 -16.01 43.08 -9.40
N SER A 360 -15.70 42.27 -8.38
CA SER A 360 -14.35 42.06 -7.87
C SER A 360 -14.22 40.69 -7.22
N TRP A 361 -12.98 40.20 -7.12
CA TRP A 361 -12.65 39.02 -6.33
C TRP A 361 -11.29 39.23 -5.64
N ASN A 362 -11.08 38.54 -4.54
CA ASN A 362 -9.80 38.43 -3.84
C ASN A 362 -9.62 37.00 -3.34
N TRP A 363 -8.45 36.70 -2.79
CA TRP A 363 -8.19 35.41 -2.14
C TRP A 363 -7.42 35.60 -0.84
N GLN A 364 -7.54 34.63 0.04
CA GLN A 364 -6.84 34.58 1.32
C GLN A 364 -6.46 33.14 1.69
N VAL A 365 -5.40 32.99 2.47
CA VAL A 365 -5.11 31.74 3.17
C VAL A 365 -5.90 31.72 4.48
N VAL A 366 -6.73 30.70 4.64
CA VAL A 366 -7.47 30.44 5.87
C VAL A 366 -6.72 29.38 6.67
N ALA A 367 -6.52 29.66 7.95
CA ALA A 367 -5.86 28.73 8.86
C ALA A 367 -6.71 27.47 9.06
N GLU A 368 -6.04 26.40 9.43
CA GLU A 368 -6.68 25.13 9.77
C GLU A 368 -7.83 25.31 10.78
N THR A 369 -8.95 24.68 10.48
CA THR A 369 -10.03 24.42 11.43
C THR A 369 -9.99 22.94 11.81
N PRO A 370 -9.61 22.60 13.06
CA PRO A 370 -9.49 21.20 13.47
C PRO A 370 -10.79 20.42 13.28
N TYR A 371 -10.66 19.11 13.06
CA TYR A 371 -11.81 18.21 13.02
C TYR A 371 -12.64 18.31 14.30
N ASP A 372 -13.94 18.56 14.15
CA ASP A 372 -14.91 18.64 15.23
C ASP A 372 -16.23 17.96 14.84
N GLN A 373 -16.51 16.83 15.48
CA GLN A 373 -17.78 16.10 15.36
C GLN A 373 -18.83 16.50 16.41
N SER A 374 -18.47 17.34 17.38
CA SER A 374 -19.31 17.68 18.51
C SER A 374 -20.35 18.76 18.18
N LEU A 375 -20.14 19.53 17.12
CA LEU A 375 -20.99 20.63 16.70
C LEU A 375 -21.92 20.19 15.56
N PRO A 376 -23.25 20.08 15.78
CA PRO A 376 -24.21 19.95 14.69
C PRO A 376 -24.16 21.19 13.77
N PRO A 377 -24.26 21.06 12.44
CA PRO A 377 -24.64 19.85 11.69
C PRO A 377 -23.48 18.91 11.33
N GLY A 378 -22.32 19.04 12.00
CA GLY A 378 -21.08 18.33 11.72
C GLY A 378 -21.14 16.79 11.72
N PRO A 379 -20.02 16.13 11.43
CA PRO A 379 -18.65 16.62 11.57
C PRO A 379 -18.21 17.69 10.56
N VAL A 380 -17.30 18.57 11.01
CA VAL A 380 -16.60 19.61 10.24
C VAL A 380 -15.09 19.51 10.50
N GLY A 381 -14.27 20.15 9.68
CA GLY A 381 -12.82 20.24 9.79
C GLY A 381 -12.20 20.49 8.43
N LEU A 382 -11.35 21.51 8.31
CA LEU A 382 -10.63 21.85 7.08
C LEU A 382 -9.16 22.11 7.39
N PRO A 383 -8.22 21.57 6.58
CA PRO A 383 -6.81 21.95 6.69
C PRO A 383 -6.64 23.44 6.36
N ALA A 384 -5.42 23.97 6.57
CA ALA A 384 -5.10 25.26 5.98
C ALA A 384 -5.39 25.22 4.47
N HIS A 385 -6.09 26.21 3.95
CA HIS A 385 -6.60 26.23 2.58
C HIS A 385 -6.74 27.65 2.05
N ILE A 386 -7.09 27.80 0.78
CA ILE A 386 -7.36 29.10 0.17
C ILE A 386 -8.85 29.25 -0.09
N GLU A 387 -9.37 30.43 0.24
CA GLU A 387 -10.71 30.88 -0.15
C GLU A 387 -10.59 32.05 -1.12
N LEU A 388 -11.30 31.97 -2.24
CA LEU A 388 -11.55 33.08 -3.16
C LEU A 388 -12.95 33.62 -2.86
N LEU A 389 -13.02 34.90 -2.49
CA LEU A 389 -14.26 35.59 -2.17
C LEU A 389 -14.63 36.55 -3.30
N PHE A 390 -15.93 36.71 -3.53
CA PHE A 390 -16.48 37.48 -4.64
C PHE A 390 -17.30 38.66 -4.11
N ASP A 391 -17.04 39.85 -4.63
CA ASP A 391 -17.70 41.11 -4.24
C ASP A 391 -17.60 41.49 -2.75
N GLU A 392 -16.75 40.81 -2.01
CA GLU A 392 -16.45 41.05 -0.60
C GLU A 392 -15.05 41.66 -0.43
N ALA A 393 -14.99 42.79 0.26
CA ALA A 393 -13.73 43.47 0.53
C ALA A 393 -13.08 43.00 1.84
N ASP A 394 -13.87 42.50 2.79
CA ASP A 394 -13.44 42.02 4.10
C ASP A 394 -13.96 40.59 4.32
N PRO A 395 -13.08 39.58 4.42
CA PRO A 395 -13.46 38.20 4.71
C PRO A 395 -14.32 37.98 5.94
N ALA A 396 -14.23 38.88 6.94
CA ALA A 396 -15.08 38.80 8.12
C ALA A 396 -16.56 39.11 7.84
N GLU A 397 -16.87 39.65 6.65
CA GLU A 397 -18.22 39.96 6.21
C GLU A 397 -18.87 38.81 5.41
N HIS A 398 -18.13 37.75 5.08
CA HIS A 398 -18.65 36.57 4.37
C HIS A 398 -19.77 35.88 5.16
N LEU A 399 -20.93 35.70 4.55
CA LEU A 399 -22.08 35.03 5.17
C LEU A 399 -22.32 33.64 4.55
N PRO A 400 -22.92 32.70 5.31
CA PRO A 400 -23.33 31.41 4.75
C PRO A 400 -24.23 31.56 3.52
N GLY A 401 -23.79 31.00 2.39
CA GLY A 401 -24.49 31.06 1.12
C GLY A 401 -24.01 32.16 0.17
N ASP A 402 -23.11 33.04 0.62
CA ASP A 402 -22.39 33.95 -0.26
C ASP A 402 -21.44 33.15 -1.18
N PRO A 403 -21.10 33.67 -2.38
CA PRO A 403 -20.29 32.93 -3.32
C PRO A 403 -18.85 32.73 -2.85
N ILE A 404 -18.32 31.52 -3.04
CA ILE A 404 -16.97 31.16 -2.59
C ILE A 404 -16.37 30.05 -3.45
N LEU A 405 -15.07 30.17 -3.77
CA LEU A 405 -14.26 29.10 -4.36
C LEU A 405 -13.16 28.68 -3.40
N TYR A 406 -13.08 27.39 -3.12
CA TYR A 406 -12.09 26.76 -2.26
C TYR A 406 -10.98 26.10 -3.10
N LEU A 407 -9.74 26.26 -2.64
CA LEU A 407 -8.61 25.39 -3.00
C LEU A 407 -8.11 24.70 -1.73
N ILE A 408 -8.40 23.41 -1.59
CA ILE A 408 -8.13 22.64 -0.36
C ILE A 408 -7.06 21.59 -0.66
N PRO A 409 -5.92 21.56 0.06
CA PRO A 409 -4.92 20.51 -0.11
C PRO A 409 -5.54 19.14 0.13
N VAL A 410 -5.54 18.28 -0.89
CA VAL A 410 -6.25 17.00 -0.88
C VAL A 410 -5.72 16.08 0.20
N GLU A 411 -4.39 15.97 0.29
CA GLU A 411 -3.74 15.06 1.22
C GLU A 411 -3.99 15.47 2.67
N ALA A 412 -3.79 16.76 2.99
CA ALA A 412 -4.05 17.27 4.32
C ALA A 412 -5.53 17.13 4.73
N TYR A 413 -6.47 17.29 3.78
CA TYR A 413 -7.89 17.14 4.07
C TYR A 413 -8.26 15.70 4.36
N ARG A 414 -7.73 14.77 3.57
CA ARG A 414 -7.86 13.32 3.79
C ARG A 414 -7.28 12.93 5.14
N GLN A 415 -6.01 13.26 5.38
CA GLN A 415 -5.26 12.92 6.59
C GLN A 415 -5.96 13.40 7.86
N MET A 416 -6.37 14.68 7.91
CA MET A 416 -7.06 15.26 9.07
C MET A 416 -8.28 14.44 9.50
N TRP A 417 -9.08 13.96 8.54
CA TRP A 417 -10.30 13.23 8.81
C TRP A 417 -10.05 11.75 9.10
N ASP A 418 -9.09 11.14 8.41
CA ASP A 418 -8.68 9.75 8.63
C ASP A 418 -8.05 9.56 10.02
N GLU A 419 -7.21 10.50 10.49
CA GLU A 419 -6.66 10.53 11.85
C GLU A 419 -7.74 10.62 12.93
N ALA A 420 -8.85 11.31 12.62
CA ALA A 420 -10.03 11.35 13.48
C ALA A 420 -10.89 10.07 13.40
N GLY A 421 -10.44 9.05 12.65
CA GLY A 421 -11.15 7.79 12.43
C GLY A 421 -12.37 7.90 11.50
N ASN A 422 -12.42 8.94 10.66
CA ASN A 422 -13.57 9.23 9.79
C ASN A 422 -13.18 9.31 8.31
N THR A 423 -13.40 8.23 7.58
CA THR A 423 -13.02 8.11 6.15
C THR A 423 -13.97 8.78 5.17
N ALA A 424 -14.91 9.61 5.64
CA ALA A 424 -15.92 10.24 4.79
C ALA A 424 -15.31 11.15 3.72
N VAL A 425 -14.29 11.95 4.08
CA VAL A 425 -13.60 12.83 3.12
C VAL A 425 -12.86 12.01 2.07
N ALA A 426 -12.08 11.00 2.48
CA ALA A 426 -11.40 10.09 1.56
C ALA A 426 -12.39 9.47 0.54
N HIS A 427 -13.52 8.96 1.02
CA HIS A 427 -14.55 8.38 0.16
C HIS A 427 -15.16 9.39 -0.82
N LEU A 428 -15.45 10.62 -0.36
CA LEU A 428 -16.03 11.66 -1.20
C LEU A 428 -15.02 12.18 -2.24
N LEU A 429 -13.74 12.32 -1.89
CA LEU A 429 -12.68 12.68 -2.84
C LEU A 429 -12.60 11.67 -3.98
N THR A 430 -12.67 10.36 -3.68
CA THR A 430 -12.75 9.30 -4.70
C THR A 430 -14.01 9.41 -5.55
N GLN A 431 -15.18 9.63 -4.93
CA GLN A 431 -16.43 9.83 -5.70
C GLN A 431 -16.36 11.04 -6.63
N ILE A 432 -15.73 12.14 -6.19
CA ILE A 432 -15.52 13.32 -7.03
C ILE A 432 -14.61 12.95 -8.20
N ALA A 433 -13.46 12.31 -7.93
CA ALA A 433 -12.49 11.91 -8.94
C ALA A 433 -13.11 11.00 -10.01
N ASP A 434 -13.84 9.96 -9.61
CA ASP A 434 -14.53 9.05 -10.53
C ASP A 434 -15.51 9.78 -11.45
N ARG A 435 -16.24 10.77 -10.89
CA ARG A 435 -17.23 11.56 -11.64
C ARG A 435 -16.59 12.62 -12.54
N THR A 436 -15.37 13.07 -12.23
CA THR A 436 -14.59 13.89 -13.17
C THR A 436 -14.21 13.11 -14.44
N TYR A 437 -14.09 11.78 -14.34
CA TYR A 437 -13.86 10.90 -15.48
C TYR A 437 -15.18 10.50 -16.18
N ILE A 438 -16.16 9.97 -15.42
CA ILE A 438 -17.49 9.60 -15.94
C ILE A 438 -18.55 10.48 -15.25
N THR A 439 -18.97 11.56 -15.92
CA THR A 439 -19.89 12.54 -15.32
C THR A 439 -21.24 11.93 -14.90
N ASN A 440 -21.79 11.04 -15.74
CA ASN A 440 -23.13 10.45 -15.54
C ASN A 440 -23.11 9.13 -14.73
N LEU A 441 -22.21 9.00 -13.75
CA LEU A 441 -22.21 7.84 -12.86
C LEU A 441 -23.51 7.75 -12.05
N PRO A 442 -24.06 6.53 -11.84
CA PRO A 442 -25.22 6.34 -10.99
C PRO A 442 -24.89 6.66 -9.53
N GLY A 443 -25.90 7.03 -8.74
CA GLY A 443 -25.74 7.33 -7.32
C GLY A 443 -25.62 8.83 -7.01
N PRO A 444 -25.39 9.18 -5.73
CA PRO A 444 -25.34 10.56 -5.29
C PRO A 444 -24.18 11.31 -5.96
N VAL A 445 -24.38 12.61 -6.18
CA VAL A 445 -23.33 13.52 -6.62
C VAL A 445 -22.66 14.09 -5.36
N ALA A 446 -21.35 13.98 -5.24
CA ALA A 446 -20.64 14.45 -4.05
C ALA A 446 -20.54 16.00 -4.04
N ALA A 447 -20.33 16.57 -2.85
CA ALA A 447 -20.01 17.98 -2.67
C ALA A 447 -19.17 18.13 -1.40
N LEU A 448 -18.03 18.80 -1.54
CA LEU A 448 -17.14 19.19 -0.45
C LEU A 448 -16.78 20.68 -0.62
N PRO A 449 -16.37 21.38 0.45
CA PRO A 449 -16.24 20.90 1.82
C PRO A 449 -17.58 20.81 2.56
N PHE A 450 -17.62 20.17 3.74
CA PHE A 450 -18.84 20.05 4.55
C PHE A 450 -19.32 21.41 5.09
N GLU A 451 -18.41 22.36 5.27
CA GLU A 451 -18.62 23.71 5.78
C GLU A 451 -19.46 24.56 4.81
N ALA A 452 -19.35 24.28 3.51
CA ALA A 452 -20.09 24.98 2.48
C ALA A 452 -21.54 24.47 2.32
N ILE A 453 -21.90 23.38 3.02
CA ILE A 453 -23.18 22.69 2.83
C ILE A 453 -23.91 22.50 4.16
N GLY A 454 -25.24 22.67 4.16
CA GLY A 454 -26.03 22.63 5.39
C GLY A 454 -27.39 21.97 5.19
N GLY A 455 -27.60 20.80 5.82
CA GLY A 455 -28.83 20.03 5.71
C GLY A 455 -28.71 18.83 4.77
N VAL A 456 -29.84 18.26 4.36
CA VAL A 456 -29.87 17.13 3.42
C VAL A 456 -29.91 17.66 2.01
N LYS A 457 -29.04 17.16 1.13
CA LYS A 457 -29.11 17.47 -0.29
C LYS A 457 -30.34 16.79 -0.90
N ASP A 458 -31.40 17.56 -1.12
CA ASP A 458 -32.69 17.05 -1.61
C ASP A 458 -32.86 17.24 -3.12
N LEU A 459 -32.00 18.03 -3.76
CA LEU A 459 -32.03 18.33 -5.19
C LEU A 459 -30.63 18.29 -5.81
N THR A 460 -30.53 17.72 -7.00
CA THR A 460 -29.35 17.78 -7.86
C THR A 460 -29.83 17.74 -9.31
N VAL A 461 -29.63 18.83 -10.04
CA VAL A 461 -30.08 19.02 -11.43
C VAL A 461 -28.96 19.65 -12.25
N GLN A 462 -29.13 19.72 -13.57
CA GLN A 462 -28.18 20.41 -14.47
C GLN A 462 -26.74 19.89 -14.33
N LEU A 463 -26.59 18.57 -14.14
CA LEU A 463 -25.29 17.92 -14.06
C LEU A 463 -24.57 18.02 -15.41
N GLY A 464 -23.35 18.57 -15.38
CA GLY A 464 -22.54 18.81 -16.56
C GLY A 464 -21.07 18.99 -16.21
N ARG A 465 -20.33 19.67 -17.09
CA ARG A 465 -18.92 20.03 -16.89
C ARG A 465 -18.74 21.51 -17.14
N ALA A 466 -17.90 22.16 -16.33
CA ALA A 466 -17.50 23.55 -16.58
C ALA A 466 -16.56 23.65 -17.79
N VAL A 467 -15.58 22.75 -17.87
CA VAL A 467 -14.70 22.61 -19.04
C VAL A 467 -15.17 21.42 -19.88
N PRO A 468 -15.61 21.63 -21.14
CA PRO A 468 -16.02 20.54 -22.00
C PRO A 468 -14.87 19.56 -22.25
N PHE A 469 -15.11 18.27 -22.08
CA PHE A 469 -14.10 17.20 -22.25
C PHE A 469 -13.43 17.17 -23.64
N ALA A 470 -14.02 17.82 -24.65
CA ALA A 470 -13.48 17.86 -26.01
C ALA A 470 -12.52 19.03 -26.28
N GLN A 471 -12.19 19.85 -25.27
CA GLN A 471 -11.32 21.01 -25.44
C GLN A 471 -10.21 21.01 -24.39
N LEU A 472 -8.96 21.10 -24.87
CA LEU A 472 -7.82 21.50 -24.06
C LEU A 472 -7.94 22.98 -23.75
N ASN A 473 -7.91 23.33 -22.46
CA ASN A 473 -7.73 24.69 -22.03
C ASN A 473 -6.28 24.83 -21.53
N GLU A 474 -5.44 25.48 -22.34
CA GLU A 474 -3.99 25.55 -22.12
C GLU A 474 -3.58 26.37 -20.88
N THR A 475 -4.51 27.07 -20.22
CA THR A 475 -4.18 27.87 -19.04
C THR A 475 -4.95 27.46 -17.79
N SER A 476 -6.06 26.74 -17.94
CA SER A 476 -6.87 26.34 -16.80
C SER A 476 -6.16 25.35 -15.90
N ALA A 477 -6.10 25.66 -14.61
CA ALA A 477 -5.63 24.79 -13.56
C ALA A 477 -6.67 23.73 -13.15
N ALA A 478 -7.95 23.85 -13.55
CA ALA A 478 -9.05 22.99 -13.10
C ALA A 478 -9.87 22.42 -14.27
N GLN A 479 -9.19 21.73 -15.19
CA GLN A 479 -9.83 21.18 -16.41
C GLN A 479 -10.73 19.97 -16.14
N SER A 480 -10.40 19.18 -15.11
CA SER A 480 -11.13 17.95 -14.76
C SER A 480 -12.08 18.21 -13.59
N GLY A 481 -13.35 18.48 -13.90
CA GLY A 481 -14.39 18.62 -12.90
C GLY A 481 -15.79 18.52 -13.49
N TYR A 482 -16.77 18.42 -12.60
CA TYR A 482 -18.18 18.46 -12.95
C TYR A 482 -18.88 19.57 -12.18
N ARG A 483 -20.02 19.99 -12.70
CA ARG A 483 -20.88 20.98 -12.06
C ARG A 483 -22.32 20.54 -12.03
N PHE A 484 -23.08 21.04 -11.08
CA PHE A 484 -24.51 20.80 -10.97
C PHE A 484 -25.17 21.97 -10.23
N ILE A 485 -26.49 22.05 -10.30
CA ILE A 485 -27.28 22.89 -9.42
C ILE A 485 -27.80 22.04 -8.27
N GLY A 486 -27.42 22.39 -7.05
CA GLY A 486 -27.78 21.70 -5.82
C GLY A 486 -28.71 22.52 -4.92
N ARG A 487 -29.44 21.83 -4.05
CA ARG A 487 -30.12 22.43 -2.90
C ARG A 487 -29.93 21.56 -1.67
N TRP A 488 -29.66 22.21 -0.54
CA TRP A 488 -29.67 21.58 0.78
C TRP A 488 -30.79 22.14 1.63
N ALA A 489 -31.59 21.25 2.22
CA ALA A 489 -32.75 21.61 3.02
C ALA A 489 -32.70 20.87 4.37
N GLN A 490 -33.08 21.58 5.45
CA GLN A 490 -33.21 20.98 6.78
C GLN A 490 -34.59 20.33 6.98
N ASP A 491 -35.61 20.89 6.33
CA ASP A 491 -36.99 20.43 6.37
C ASP A 491 -37.57 20.38 4.95
N ALA A 492 -38.56 19.51 4.75
CA ALA A 492 -39.30 19.44 3.49
C ALA A 492 -40.04 20.76 3.23
N ASN A 493 -39.50 21.56 2.31
CA ASN A 493 -40.08 22.83 1.87
C ASN A 493 -40.15 22.89 0.33
N PRO A 494 -41.11 23.65 -0.25
CA PRO A 494 -41.19 23.81 -1.70
C PRO A 494 -39.86 24.27 -2.31
N VAL A 495 -39.51 23.70 -3.47
CA VAL A 495 -38.37 24.16 -4.29
C VAL A 495 -38.62 25.59 -4.77
N THR A 496 -37.73 26.50 -4.37
CA THR A 496 -37.71 27.94 -4.73
C THR A 496 -36.27 28.33 -5.08
N ASN A 497 -36.06 29.59 -5.47
CA ASN A 497 -34.71 30.13 -5.66
C ASN A 497 -33.87 30.17 -4.36
N GLN A 498 -34.51 30.02 -3.19
CA GLN A 498 -33.78 29.98 -1.92
C GLN A 498 -32.97 28.67 -1.80
N GLY A 499 -31.65 28.81 -1.65
CA GLY A 499 -30.72 27.69 -1.50
C GLY A 499 -30.34 26.99 -2.82
N LEU A 500 -30.80 27.50 -3.95
CA LEU A 500 -30.41 26.99 -5.28
C LEU A 500 -28.98 27.46 -5.58
N THR A 501 -28.06 26.52 -5.69
CA THR A 501 -26.62 26.81 -5.73
C THR A 501 -25.97 26.10 -6.90
N TYR A 502 -25.24 26.83 -7.74
CA TYR A 502 -24.27 26.26 -8.66
C TYR A 502 -23.10 25.72 -7.87
N VAL A 503 -22.75 24.47 -8.12
CA VAL A 503 -21.69 23.75 -7.42
C VAL A 503 -20.78 23.14 -8.46
N TYR A 504 -19.51 23.54 -8.45
CA TYR A 504 -18.45 22.83 -9.16
C TYR A 504 -17.62 22.01 -8.16
N GLN A 505 -17.25 20.81 -8.58
CA GLN A 505 -16.33 19.92 -7.85
C GLN A 505 -15.33 19.34 -8.86
N GLY A 506 -14.05 19.53 -8.58
CA GLY A 506 -12.96 19.04 -9.40
C GLY A 506 -11.64 19.13 -8.66
N PHE A 507 -10.54 18.96 -9.37
CA PHE A 507 -9.20 19.06 -8.80
C PHE A 507 -8.34 19.98 -9.66
N THR A 508 -7.25 20.48 -9.08
CA THR A 508 -6.17 20.99 -9.90
C THR A 508 -5.66 19.88 -10.82
N ASN A 509 -5.13 20.25 -11.98
CA ASN A 509 -4.71 19.28 -13.00
C ASN A 509 -3.69 18.27 -12.46
N ASP A 510 -2.87 18.65 -11.47
CA ASP A 510 -1.90 17.80 -10.79
C ASP A 510 -2.45 16.99 -9.61
N GLY A 511 -3.72 17.18 -9.25
CA GLY A 511 -4.42 16.47 -8.18
C GLY A 511 -4.12 16.94 -6.77
N ARG A 512 -3.27 17.97 -6.57
CA ARG A 512 -2.86 18.41 -5.23
C ARG A 512 -3.95 19.15 -4.46
N TYR A 513 -4.83 19.86 -5.17
CA TYR A 513 -5.90 20.65 -4.57
C TYR A 513 -7.28 20.21 -5.05
N LEU A 514 -8.22 20.07 -4.12
CA LEU A 514 -9.64 20.04 -4.42
C LEU A 514 -10.08 21.46 -4.77
N VAL A 515 -10.77 21.60 -5.90
CA VAL A 515 -11.35 22.85 -6.38
C VAL A 515 -12.86 22.75 -6.24
N SER A 516 -13.43 23.55 -5.34
CA SER A 516 -14.86 23.56 -5.06
C SER A 516 -15.42 24.97 -5.15
N PHE A 517 -16.43 25.20 -5.98
CA PHE A 517 -17.03 26.52 -6.15
C PHE A 517 -18.52 26.46 -5.88
N PHE A 518 -19.01 27.34 -5.01
CA PHE A 518 -20.40 27.49 -4.65
C PHE A 518 -20.86 28.90 -5.02
N TYR A 519 -21.91 28.98 -5.85
CA TYR A 519 -22.44 30.27 -6.29
C TYR A 519 -23.98 30.24 -6.30
N PRO A 520 -24.68 31.15 -5.60
CA PRO A 520 -26.14 31.19 -5.60
C PRO A 520 -26.68 31.55 -6.99
N VAL A 521 -27.64 30.77 -7.49
CA VAL A 521 -28.29 31.01 -8.78
C VAL A 521 -29.79 31.14 -8.62
N THR A 522 -30.42 31.86 -9.55
CA THR A 522 -31.88 32.01 -9.59
C THR A 522 -32.41 31.70 -10.97
N THR A 523 -33.69 31.35 -11.08
CA THR A 523 -34.40 31.18 -12.34
C THR A 523 -35.81 31.75 -12.25
N GLU A 524 -36.34 32.26 -13.36
CA GLU A 524 -37.74 32.69 -13.45
C GLU A 524 -38.75 31.53 -13.40
N ALA A 525 -38.28 30.29 -13.59
CA ALA A 525 -39.11 29.08 -13.52
C ALA A 525 -39.56 28.74 -12.08
N LEU A 526 -38.91 29.32 -11.06
CA LEU A 526 -39.21 29.10 -9.65
C LEU A 526 -39.70 30.38 -8.98
N PRO A 527 -40.72 30.30 -8.11
CA PRO A 527 -41.19 31.45 -7.36
C PRO A 527 -40.20 31.83 -6.24
N ALA A 528 -40.29 33.08 -5.77
CA ALA A 528 -39.73 33.45 -4.48
C ALA A 528 -40.50 32.76 -3.34
N ILE A 529 -39.86 32.56 -2.18
CA ILE A 529 -40.47 31.84 -1.06
C ILE A 529 -41.76 32.49 -0.56
N GLU A 530 -41.83 33.82 -0.55
CA GLU A 530 -43.05 34.57 -0.20
C GLU A 530 -44.20 34.40 -1.20
N ASP A 531 -43.91 33.99 -2.43
CA ASP A 531 -44.88 33.86 -3.53
C ASP A 531 -45.35 32.42 -3.74
N VAL A 532 -44.87 31.47 -2.94
CA VAL A 532 -45.27 30.06 -3.06
C VAL A 532 -46.73 29.88 -2.62
N PRO A 533 -47.63 29.41 -3.52
CA PRO A 533 -49.03 29.21 -3.16
C PRO A 533 -49.20 28.00 -2.23
N GLN A 534 -50.23 28.04 -1.37
CA GLN A 534 -50.56 26.94 -0.45
C GLN A 534 -50.72 25.58 -1.14
N GLU A 535 -51.16 25.58 -2.40
CA GLU A 535 -51.29 24.36 -3.20
C GLU A 535 -49.94 23.64 -3.39
N GLU A 536 -48.82 24.35 -3.54
CA GLU A 536 -47.50 23.71 -3.66
C GLU A 536 -47.07 23.05 -2.35
N PHE A 537 -47.39 23.66 -1.20
CA PHE A 537 -47.18 23.04 0.11
C PHE A 537 -48.04 21.78 0.27
N ASP A 538 -49.31 21.83 -0.15
CA ASP A 538 -50.22 20.69 -0.08
C ASP A 538 -49.73 19.55 -1.00
N ARG A 539 -49.20 19.86 -2.18
CA ARG A 539 -48.63 18.89 -3.13
C ARG A 539 -47.40 18.19 -2.54
N LEU A 540 -46.44 18.96 -2.03
CA LEU A 540 -45.24 18.43 -1.37
C LEU A 540 -45.60 17.51 -0.20
N ALA A 541 -46.57 17.92 0.63
CA ALA A 541 -46.98 17.13 1.80
C ALA A 541 -47.73 15.84 1.43
N ASN A 542 -48.46 15.83 0.31
CA ASN A 542 -49.23 14.67 -0.13
C ASN A 542 -48.35 13.60 -0.81
N ASP A 543 -47.40 14.02 -1.65
CA ASP A 543 -46.52 13.13 -2.40
C ASP A 543 -45.16 13.80 -2.64
N TYR A 544 -44.27 13.67 -1.66
CA TYR A 544 -42.95 14.28 -1.67
C TYR A 544 -42.11 13.81 -2.86
N ASP A 545 -42.07 12.51 -3.13
CA ASP A 545 -41.23 11.94 -4.18
C ASP A 545 -41.70 12.38 -5.57
N ALA A 546 -43.01 12.37 -5.82
CA ALA A 546 -43.55 12.86 -7.10
C ALA A 546 -43.34 14.37 -7.28
N TYR A 547 -43.48 15.16 -6.21
CA TYR A 547 -43.19 16.59 -6.24
C TYR A 547 -41.73 16.86 -6.59
N MET A 548 -40.78 16.19 -5.92
CA MET A 548 -39.35 16.39 -6.15
C MET A 548 -38.93 15.90 -7.54
N ALA A 549 -39.52 14.80 -8.04
CA ALA A 549 -39.29 14.34 -9.42
C ALA A 549 -39.76 15.39 -10.44
N GLU A 550 -40.94 15.99 -10.28
CA GLU A 550 -41.42 17.05 -11.16
C GLU A 550 -40.51 18.28 -11.17
N LYS A 551 -40.04 18.73 -9.99
CA LYS A 551 -39.13 19.88 -9.91
C LYS A 551 -37.75 19.56 -10.49
N THR A 552 -37.29 18.33 -10.34
CA THR A 552 -36.07 17.83 -10.96
C THR A 552 -36.18 17.86 -12.48
N ASP A 553 -37.27 17.34 -13.05
CA ASP A 553 -37.53 17.35 -14.49
C ASP A 553 -37.63 18.79 -15.02
N LEU A 554 -38.39 19.65 -14.33
CA LEU A 554 -38.53 21.08 -14.68
C LEU A 554 -37.17 21.77 -14.80
N LEU A 555 -36.31 21.60 -13.80
CA LEU A 555 -35.03 22.30 -13.75
C LEU A 555 -33.99 21.69 -14.70
N ASN A 556 -34.05 20.38 -14.98
CA ASN A 556 -33.19 19.74 -15.98
C ASN A 556 -33.57 20.11 -17.43
N ASP A 557 -34.83 20.48 -17.67
CA ASP A 557 -35.31 20.93 -18.98
C ASP A 557 -34.92 22.38 -19.32
N LEU A 558 -34.42 23.16 -18.35
CA LEU A 558 -33.97 24.54 -18.56
C LEU A 558 -32.63 24.60 -19.30
N ASP A 559 -32.46 25.65 -20.10
CA ASP A 559 -31.20 25.99 -20.76
C ASP A 559 -30.31 26.82 -19.81
N SER A 560 -29.02 26.91 -20.13
CA SER A 560 -28.03 27.70 -19.36
C SER A 560 -28.45 29.17 -19.14
N ALA A 561 -29.10 29.76 -20.14
CA ALA A 561 -29.54 31.16 -20.13
C ALA A 561 -30.81 31.41 -19.28
N ASP A 562 -31.49 30.35 -18.82
CA ASP A 562 -32.66 30.46 -17.94
C ASP A 562 -32.27 30.64 -16.46
N PHE A 563 -30.97 30.60 -16.17
CA PHE A 563 -30.38 30.87 -14.86
C PHE A 563 -29.73 32.25 -14.82
N THR A 564 -29.70 32.87 -13.65
CA THR A 564 -29.00 34.13 -13.39
C THR A 564 -28.10 34.00 -12.16
N PRO A 565 -26.77 34.20 -12.30
CA PRO A 565 -26.00 34.29 -13.56
C PRO A 565 -26.22 33.06 -14.47
N THR A 566 -25.89 33.18 -15.76
CA THR A 566 -26.03 32.03 -16.67
C THR A 566 -25.05 30.93 -16.28
N LEU A 567 -25.40 29.68 -16.55
CA LEU A 567 -24.52 28.57 -16.20
C LEU A 567 -23.21 28.61 -17.02
N ASP A 568 -23.26 29.14 -18.24
CA ASP A 568 -22.11 29.26 -19.15
C ASP A 568 -21.11 30.30 -18.62
N GLU A 569 -21.58 31.39 -18.00
CA GLU A 569 -20.72 32.39 -17.35
C GLU A 569 -20.00 31.81 -16.13
N LEU A 570 -20.69 30.99 -15.32
CA LEU A 570 -20.11 30.31 -14.16
C LEU A 570 -19.12 29.20 -14.59
N ASP A 571 -19.48 28.45 -15.63
CA ASP A 571 -18.62 27.44 -16.24
C ASP A 571 -17.32 28.10 -16.77
N ALA A 572 -17.43 29.24 -17.44
CA ALA A 572 -16.30 30.01 -17.94
C ALA A 572 -15.43 30.63 -16.83
N LEU A 573 -16.03 31.06 -15.71
CA LEU A 573 -15.30 31.55 -14.54
C LEU A 573 -14.40 30.45 -13.99
N VAL A 574 -14.93 29.25 -13.73
CA VAL A 574 -14.12 28.13 -13.24
C VAL A 574 -13.05 27.73 -14.26
N ALA A 575 -13.40 27.71 -15.55
CA ALA A 575 -12.46 27.42 -16.62
C ALA A 575 -11.30 28.44 -16.73
N SER A 576 -11.47 29.66 -16.20
CA SER A 576 -10.45 30.71 -16.21
C SER A 576 -9.47 30.66 -15.04
N LEU A 577 -9.65 29.74 -14.08
CA LEU A 577 -8.75 29.60 -12.94
C LEU A 577 -7.36 29.20 -13.43
N GLU A 578 -6.36 30.04 -13.20
CA GLU A 578 -4.94 29.77 -13.48
C GLU A 578 -4.16 29.79 -12.16
N ILE A 579 -3.26 28.83 -12.01
CA ILE A 579 -2.37 28.74 -10.83
C ILE A 579 -0.96 28.48 -11.37
N GLU A 580 -0.02 29.37 -11.05
CA GLU A 580 1.37 29.21 -11.47
C GLU A 580 1.96 27.89 -10.98
N GLY A 581 2.60 27.14 -11.89
CA GLY A 581 3.20 25.84 -11.58
C GLY A 581 2.26 24.64 -11.70
N VAL A 582 0.96 24.84 -11.94
CA VAL A 582 0.05 23.73 -12.25
C VAL A 582 0.20 23.35 -13.73
N PRO A 583 0.56 22.10 -14.07
CA PRO A 583 0.74 21.65 -15.45
C PRO A 583 -0.59 21.54 -16.21
N LEU A 584 -0.49 21.36 -17.54
CA LEU A 584 -1.66 21.10 -18.40
C LEU A 584 -2.35 19.78 -18.08
N SER A 585 -1.59 18.80 -17.60
CA SER A 585 -2.10 17.50 -17.17
C SER A 585 -1.35 17.02 -15.96
N GLY A 586 -2.01 16.20 -15.14
CA GLY A 586 -1.37 15.61 -13.98
C GLY A 586 -0.21 14.67 -14.32
N LEU A 587 -0.12 14.20 -15.57
CA LEU A 587 1.03 13.41 -16.07
C LEU A 587 2.35 14.18 -16.02
N GLN A 588 2.28 15.49 -16.27
CA GLN A 588 3.45 16.31 -16.55
C GLN A 588 4.20 16.72 -15.29
N ASP A 589 5.45 17.11 -15.49
CA ASP A 589 6.32 17.73 -14.48
C ASP A 589 6.60 16.83 -13.25
N LYS A 590 6.48 15.50 -13.42
CA LYS A 590 6.99 14.49 -12.49
C LYS A 590 7.39 13.19 -13.18
N THR A 591 8.25 12.44 -12.52
CA THR A 591 8.61 11.06 -12.89
C THR A 591 7.61 10.10 -12.24
N TRP A 592 7.24 9.05 -12.96
CA TRP A 592 6.35 7.99 -12.48
C TRP A 592 7.06 6.64 -12.51
N LEU A 593 6.88 5.86 -11.45
CA LEU A 593 7.47 4.54 -11.25
C LEU A 593 6.40 3.47 -11.45
N TRP A 594 6.67 2.46 -12.27
CA TRP A 594 5.72 1.39 -12.54
C TRP A 594 5.62 0.41 -11.37
N THR A 595 4.43 0.23 -10.81
CA THR A 595 4.22 -0.65 -9.65
C THR A 595 3.53 -1.96 -10.03
N ASN A 596 2.52 -1.90 -10.90
CA ASN A 596 1.84 -3.10 -11.39
C ASN A 596 1.11 -2.86 -12.71
N GLY A 597 0.76 -3.94 -13.40
CA GLY A 597 -0.09 -3.89 -14.58
C GLY A 597 -0.07 -5.18 -15.38
N PRO A 598 -0.69 -5.21 -16.56
CA PRO A 598 -0.75 -6.43 -17.35
C PRO A 598 0.63 -6.83 -17.89
N ALA A 599 0.92 -8.13 -17.91
CA ALA A 599 2.18 -8.68 -18.44
C ALA A 599 2.47 -8.26 -19.90
N GLN A 600 1.43 -7.86 -20.64
CA GLN A 600 1.47 -7.10 -21.88
C GLN A 600 0.04 -6.66 -22.24
N PRO A 601 -0.16 -5.64 -23.10
CA PRO A 601 -1.49 -5.08 -23.36
C PRO A 601 -2.54 -6.15 -23.75
N GLY A 602 -3.63 -6.24 -22.99
CA GLY A 602 -4.68 -7.25 -23.19
C GLY A 602 -4.50 -8.55 -22.43
N SER A 603 -3.41 -8.72 -21.69
CA SER A 603 -3.23 -9.85 -20.78
C SER A 603 -4.13 -9.73 -19.55
N SER A 604 -4.65 -10.87 -19.08
CA SER A 604 -5.29 -10.97 -17.76
C SER A 604 -4.31 -11.25 -16.63
N GLU A 605 -3.07 -11.62 -16.97
CA GLU A 605 -1.98 -11.79 -16.01
C GLU A 605 -1.47 -10.41 -15.60
N ILE A 606 -1.48 -10.14 -14.30
CA ILE A 606 -0.94 -8.92 -13.70
C ILE A 606 0.45 -9.25 -13.15
N ILE A 607 1.41 -8.41 -13.49
CA ILE A 607 2.75 -8.42 -12.92
C ILE A 607 2.86 -7.28 -11.91
N THR A 608 3.49 -7.59 -10.79
CA THR A 608 3.92 -6.63 -9.78
C THR A 608 5.41 -6.39 -10.00
N ILE A 609 5.84 -5.14 -9.88
CA ILE A 609 7.22 -4.75 -10.12
C ILE A 609 7.95 -4.69 -8.79
N GLU A 610 8.89 -5.60 -8.59
CA GLU A 610 9.69 -5.70 -7.35
C GLU A 610 10.55 -4.46 -7.14
N ASN A 611 11.13 -3.92 -8.23
CA ASN A 611 11.98 -2.71 -8.22
C ASN A 611 11.41 -1.62 -9.15
N PRO A 612 10.38 -0.86 -8.72
CA PRO A 612 9.71 0.16 -9.55
C PRO A 612 10.64 1.23 -10.13
N GLU A 613 11.73 1.52 -9.43
CA GLU A 613 12.73 2.53 -9.81
C GLU A 613 13.53 2.16 -11.06
N LEU A 614 13.58 0.87 -11.43
CA LEU A 614 14.10 0.44 -12.72
C LEU A 614 13.14 0.83 -13.87
N TYR A 615 11.88 1.14 -13.59
CA TYR A 615 10.83 1.36 -14.57
C TYR A 615 10.20 2.75 -14.41
N GLN A 616 10.92 3.74 -14.92
CA GLN A 616 10.56 5.16 -14.79
C GLN A 616 10.00 5.71 -16.09
N VAL A 617 9.01 6.59 -15.99
CA VAL A 617 8.50 7.38 -17.11
C VAL A 617 8.27 8.82 -16.71
N THR A 618 8.83 9.76 -17.47
CA THR A 618 8.64 11.20 -17.28
C THR A 618 7.92 11.78 -18.49
N TYR A 619 6.76 12.40 -18.27
CA TYR A 619 6.04 13.14 -19.31
C TYR A 619 6.44 14.61 -19.23
N ARG A 620 7.21 15.08 -20.21
CA ARG A 620 7.70 16.46 -20.25
C ARG A 620 6.68 17.39 -20.90
N SER A 621 6.65 18.64 -20.46
CA SER A 621 5.75 19.67 -21.00
C SER A 621 6.02 20.04 -22.47
N ASP A 622 7.17 19.66 -23.03
CA ASP A 622 7.50 19.85 -24.46
C ASP A 622 6.97 18.74 -25.37
N GLY A 623 6.16 17.81 -24.85
CA GLY A 623 5.56 16.72 -25.63
C GLY A 623 6.47 15.50 -25.79
N MET A 624 7.53 15.38 -24.98
CA MET A 624 8.41 14.22 -24.95
C MET A 624 8.15 13.32 -23.74
N ILE A 625 8.26 12.02 -23.94
CA ILE A 625 8.31 11.01 -22.87
C ILE A 625 9.74 10.50 -22.78
N GLU A 626 10.31 10.53 -21.57
CA GLU A 626 11.59 9.90 -21.24
C GLU A 626 11.34 8.65 -20.41
N ILE A 627 11.96 7.54 -20.80
CA ILE A 627 11.66 6.22 -20.23
C ILE A 627 12.98 5.55 -19.84
N THR A 628 13.04 5.05 -18.62
CA THR A 628 14.01 4.05 -18.17
C THR A 628 13.24 2.76 -17.92
N ALA A 629 13.67 1.68 -18.54
CA ALA A 629 13.03 0.38 -18.48
C ALA A 629 14.13 -0.67 -18.24
N ASP A 630 14.46 -0.85 -16.97
CA ASP A 630 15.60 -1.63 -16.50
C ASP A 630 16.88 -1.14 -17.21
N CYS A 631 17.65 -2.04 -17.82
CA CYS A 631 18.88 -1.72 -18.53
C CYS A 631 18.68 -0.92 -19.84
N ASN A 632 17.45 -0.60 -20.23
CA ASN A 632 17.13 0.11 -21.46
C ASN A 632 16.62 1.53 -21.20
N HIS A 633 16.96 2.45 -22.11
CA HIS A 633 16.37 3.78 -22.18
C HIS A 633 15.61 3.96 -23.47
N ALA A 634 14.45 4.62 -23.39
CA ALA A 634 13.63 4.95 -24.54
C ALA A 634 13.15 6.40 -24.48
N SER A 635 12.78 6.90 -25.64
CA SER A 635 12.13 8.20 -25.80
C SER A 635 10.94 8.04 -26.72
N MET A 636 9.85 8.74 -26.42
CA MET A 636 8.66 8.84 -27.27
C MET A 636 8.26 10.31 -27.38
N SER A 637 7.46 10.66 -28.39
CA SER A 637 6.68 11.90 -28.33
C SER A 637 5.26 11.56 -27.92
N TYR A 638 4.54 12.50 -27.32
CA TYR A 638 3.12 12.35 -27.04
C TYR A 638 2.36 13.64 -27.30
N GLU A 639 1.10 13.47 -27.68
CA GLU A 639 0.14 14.56 -27.80
C GLU A 639 -0.98 14.33 -26.79
N LEU A 640 -1.27 15.36 -25.99
CA LEU A 640 -2.50 15.40 -25.20
C LEU A 640 -3.63 15.74 -26.17
N ASN A 641 -4.68 14.92 -26.16
CA ASN A 641 -5.95 15.30 -26.78
C ASN A 641 -6.82 16.06 -25.75
N GLN A 642 -6.59 15.78 -24.46
CA GLN A 642 -7.29 16.35 -23.31
C GLN A 642 -6.32 16.44 -22.12
N GLY A 643 -6.57 17.40 -21.24
CA GLY A 643 -5.72 17.74 -20.10
C GLY A 643 -6.49 17.69 -18.79
N GLY A 644 -5.79 18.02 -17.70
CA GLY A 644 -6.31 17.92 -16.34
C GLY A 644 -5.86 16.69 -15.58
N LEU A 645 -6.58 16.39 -14.51
CA LEU A 645 -6.36 15.22 -13.63
C LEU A 645 -6.54 13.90 -14.40
N ASN A 646 -7.47 13.88 -15.35
CA ASN A 646 -7.66 12.77 -16.27
C ASN A 646 -7.91 13.29 -17.68
N GLY A 647 -7.50 12.51 -18.66
CA GLY A 647 -7.57 12.88 -20.06
C GLY A 647 -7.10 11.76 -20.97
N SER A 648 -6.98 12.09 -22.26
CA SER A 648 -6.52 11.18 -23.29
C SER A 648 -5.22 11.68 -23.90
N MET A 649 -4.33 10.74 -24.19
CA MET A 649 -3.03 10.98 -24.79
C MET A 649 -2.78 10.00 -25.93
N LEU A 650 -1.91 10.38 -26.85
CA LEU A 650 -1.42 9.50 -27.90
C LEU A 650 0.10 9.54 -27.91
N ALA A 651 0.72 8.44 -27.48
CA ALA A 651 2.15 8.25 -27.60
C ALA A 651 2.54 7.84 -29.03
N THR A 652 3.69 8.31 -29.49
CA THR A 652 4.32 7.91 -30.74
C THR A 652 5.71 7.37 -30.44
N PRO A 653 6.02 6.10 -30.78
CA PRO A 653 7.31 5.49 -30.50
C PRO A 653 8.48 6.28 -31.07
N GLY A 654 9.54 6.41 -30.27
CA GLY A 654 10.79 7.01 -30.68
C GLY A 654 11.94 6.02 -30.63
N LEU A 655 13.13 6.51 -30.26
CA LEU A 655 14.34 5.68 -30.18
C LEU A 655 14.38 4.93 -28.86
N MET A 656 14.88 3.70 -28.90
CA MET A 656 15.18 2.89 -27.73
C MET A 656 16.55 2.21 -27.88
N THR A 657 17.23 2.01 -26.76
CA THR A 657 18.34 1.07 -26.70
C THR A 657 17.82 -0.36 -26.81
N LEU A 658 18.67 -1.28 -27.26
CA LEU A 658 18.35 -2.71 -27.38
C LEU A 658 19.40 -3.54 -26.63
N ALA A 659 19.53 -3.25 -25.34
CA ALA A 659 20.31 -4.07 -24.43
C ALA A 659 19.47 -5.28 -23.98
N GLU A 660 20.14 -6.42 -23.80
CA GLU A 660 19.53 -7.61 -23.21
C GLU A 660 19.61 -7.46 -21.69
N CYS A 661 18.47 -7.21 -21.05
CA CYS A 661 18.37 -7.10 -19.61
C CYS A 661 18.29 -8.49 -18.94
N GLY A 662 18.34 -8.51 -17.61
CA GLY A 662 18.27 -9.75 -16.83
C GLY A 662 17.00 -10.58 -17.11
N PRO A 663 16.99 -11.87 -16.73
CA PRO A 663 15.87 -12.78 -17.00
C PRO A 663 14.55 -12.31 -16.38
N ASP A 664 14.59 -11.52 -15.31
CA ASP A 664 13.43 -11.01 -14.58
C ASP A 664 12.97 -9.63 -15.09
N SER A 665 13.58 -9.14 -16.18
CA SER A 665 13.25 -7.84 -16.75
C SER A 665 11.90 -7.81 -17.45
N HIS A 666 11.12 -6.76 -17.18
CA HIS A 666 9.84 -6.49 -17.80
C HIS A 666 9.88 -5.31 -18.79
N TYR A 667 11.06 -4.92 -19.29
CA TYR A 667 11.22 -3.71 -20.12
C TYR A 667 10.30 -3.67 -21.35
N GLN A 668 10.04 -4.81 -21.99
CA GLN A 668 9.15 -4.89 -23.16
C GLN A 668 7.69 -4.64 -22.76
N ALA A 669 7.25 -5.20 -21.64
CA ALA A 669 5.90 -5.02 -21.13
C ALA A 669 5.66 -3.56 -20.73
N PHE A 670 6.65 -2.92 -20.08
CA PHE A 670 6.56 -1.52 -19.72
C PHE A 670 6.44 -0.60 -20.94
N ILE A 671 7.40 -0.68 -21.86
CA ILE A 671 7.45 0.19 -23.05
C ILE A 671 6.20 -0.01 -23.93
N SER A 672 5.77 -1.25 -24.15
CA SER A 672 4.57 -1.52 -24.96
C SER A 672 3.28 -1.05 -24.31
N SER A 673 3.21 -1.07 -22.97
CA SER A 673 2.06 -0.52 -22.25
C SER A 673 2.03 1.01 -22.30
N LEU A 674 3.18 1.67 -22.16
CA LEU A 674 3.29 3.12 -22.34
C LEU A 674 2.91 3.57 -23.76
N GLU A 675 3.34 2.82 -24.78
CA GLU A 675 2.94 3.07 -26.17
C GLU A 675 1.43 2.86 -26.39
N ALA A 676 0.85 1.84 -25.76
CA ALA A 676 -0.55 1.47 -25.95
C ALA A 676 -1.54 2.34 -25.16
N ALA A 677 -1.10 3.04 -24.11
CA ALA A 677 -1.95 3.85 -23.26
C ALA A 677 -2.69 4.94 -24.03
N GLN A 678 -4.01 5.03 -23.82
CA GLN A 678 -4.88 5.99 -24.50
C GLN A 678 -5.46 7.04 -23.56
N ASP A 679 -5.75 6.63 -22.32
CA ASP A 679 -6.24 7.52 -21.28
C ASP A 679 -5.35 7.44 -20.06
N TYR A 680 -5.35 8.50 -19.27
CA TYR A 680 -4.66 8.56 -17.99
C TYR A 680 -5.60 9.06 -16.91
N ARG A 681 -5.35 8.65 -15.67
CA ARG A 681 -6.03 9.14 -14.47
C ARG A 681 -5.02 9.30 -13.37
N VAL A 682 -4.79 10.54 -12.96
CA VAL A 682 -4.08 10.83 -11.71
C VAL A 682 -5.09 10.76 -10.57
N HIS A 683 -4.75 10.10 -9.47
CA HIS A 683 -5.62 10.00 -8.31
C HIS A 683 -5.52 11.26 -7.44
N PRO A 684 -6.55 11.56 -6.63
CA PRO A 684 -6.50 12.67 -5.68
C PRO A 684 -5.24 12.63 -4.81
N GLY A 685 -4.58 13.77 -4.64
CA GLY A 685 -3.27 13.88 -3.98
C GLY A 685 -2.11 13.94 -4.98
N GLY A 686 -2.32 13.46 -6.22
CA GLY A 686 -1.34 13.63 -7.30
C GLY A 686 -0.20 12.61 -7.33
N ASN A 687 -0.25 11.60 -6.46
CA ASN A 687 0.86 10.67 -6.23
C ASN A 687 0.68 9.30 -6.88
N GLU A 688 -0.51 8.99 -7.37
CA GLU A 688 -0.78 7.73 -8.09
C GLU A 688 -1.32 8.04 -9.48
N LEU A 689 -0.92 7.22 -10.45
CA LEU A 689 -1.31 7.32 -11.84
C LEU A 689 -1.80 5.96 -12.33
N SER A 690 -2.92 5.99 -13.05
CA SER A 690 -3.43 4.87 -13.82
C SER A 690 -3.42 5.21 -15.30
N LEU A 691 -2.64 4.48 -16.09
CA LEU A 691 -2.72 4.51 -17.55
C LEU A 691 -3.66 3.43 -18.04
N VAL A 692 -4.69 3.83 -18.79
CA VAL A 692 -5.73 2.94 -19.27
C VAL A 692 -5.39 2.47 -20.68
N LEU A 693 -5.32 1.15 -20.84
CA LEU A 693 -5.01 0.52 -22.12
C LEU A 693 -6.30 0.22 -22.91
N PRO A 694 -6.26 0.19 -24.26
CA PRO A 694 -7.44 -0.03 -25.10
C PRO A 694 -8.13 -1.39 -24.89
N ALA A 695 -9.44 -1.43 -25.17
CA ALA A 695 -10.22 -2.66 -25.43
C ALA A 695 -10.12 -3.79 -24.37
N GLY A 696 -10.17 -3.44 -23.08
CA GLY A 696 -10.01 -4.42 -22.00
C GLY A 696 -8.54 -4.76 -21.72
N GLY A 697 -7.63 -3.89 -22.18
CA GLY A 697 -6.18 -4.03 -22.13
C GLY A 697 -5.58 -4.07 -20.72
N GLY A 698 -6.36 -3.71 -19.71
CA GLY A 698 -5.91 -3.55 -18.32
C GLY A 698 -5.57 -2.09 -17.99
N VAL A 699 -4.99 -1.90 -16.81
CA VAL A 699 -4.51 -0.62 -16.30
C VAL A 699 -3.05 -0.80 -15.90
N LEU A 700 -2.20 0.14 -16.29
CA LEU A 700 -0.85 0.28 -15.76
C LEU A 700 -0.93 1.21 -14.55
N SER A 701 -0.52 0.74 -13.38
CA SER A 701 -0.48 1.52 -12.15
C SER A 701 0.93 2.03 -11.90
N LEU A 702 1.04 3.31 -11.62
CA LEU A 702 2.31 3.97 -11.33
C LEU A 702 2.16 4.86 -10.11
N VAL A 703 3.27 5.12 -9.43
CA VAL A 703 3.37 6.09 -8.34
C VAL A 703 4.34 7.20 -8.73
N ALA A 704 4.14 8.41 -8.21
CA ALA A 704 5.10 9.48 -8.43
C ALA A 704 6.43 9.08 -7.78
N ALA A 705 7.53 9.28 -8.51
CA ALA A 705 8.86 9.20 -7.93
C ALA A 705 8.99 10.28 -6.85
N PRO A 706 9.77 10.01 -5.80
CA PRO A 706 9.97 10.95 -4.70
C PRO A 706 10.61 12.28 -5.11
#